data_AF-A0A0D8DJC6-F1
#
_entry.id   AF-A0A0D8DJC6-F1
#
_cell.length_a   1.000
_cell.length_b   1.000
_cell.length_c   1.000
_cell.angle_alpha   90.00
_cell.angle_beta   90.00
_cell.angle_gamma   90.00
#
_symmetry.space_group_name_H-M   'P 1'
#
loop_
_entity.id
_entity.type
_entity.pdbx_description
1 polymer ?
#
loop_
_entity_poly.entity_id
_entity_poly.type
_entity_poly.pdbx_seq_one_letter_code
_entity_poly.pdbx_strand_id
1 'polypeptide(L)'
;MTEININPDNLNVNPLPKWCLTSFRVTNFRSIIDSGYIDIKNRATVLIGSNRAGKSSLLNALEKLNYDETFNKFDLTQLGDISFNYMNKKITGDKIKIIEAKFSPVKRSDDDEIIITKYYDSSYHIKQGSKEYDINLTSDIFNYVDKLEIIAHELKNPDILSQILGNIKEIKNMLDNGLDYNKIFMILDTIKATVPDGPLKRDITQAVDDCLARIAGKEIPEPLKSIPRFVYFSAYERLEDKVTLTELNENPDEHKTFINLLKMAQININIIDTLDVDQKIAYFEKASSIISKKLSDVWGENEGKLEIRYENGKEPMLLVMITPETTRNYLVPPSMESDGFQWFLSVFINLNASTDGDYHNSFLLLDDLGVLLHPGKQKNFLEFLRESLPVNIYIIYTTHLPFFIPLDIPESILLLSRVDTSTKILDLMNLQDDWKDQRDVLAPVRAALGYGILDSFFVNKTIFFVSSIADQIILNFIWDRYNVIKNNIKSKDVAFIGQNEDDSIYSYALWARYNNFPFYIILNDSKYGQSLKEKLSRMNIDEHVKLIPSKIGVDESTVEDFIDPDIIAKAYVKHHKIYSEDQLQYLTSILRNRKGVIRILNEYSEKNNIDYDRSGTANEIINLLKSGNYDSLVINLYNIVFPFIVEEDYSYHSMENAITNEKADSEKGTSKSSGSIGGGFISKLFSRKIKNIKNTIPGYSEKNYEFSFESEGKILSIAVSSGIALLSDQRGLKKTMLLSKIIKYAKNNNRHIIILATSREKDIRDQLNIDYTDTEILVLSPAYFRQRLVTDVGQAMTLAGKLYVEIKNSIKEIDNSLIIMYRIDDVIPIHKKGNSIIYENEFWRVFFQFMNSINKQQLLLLTADNELYTENILMYVNTIIKTKVENNYIDVSIEKNTI
;
A
#
# COMPACT_ATOMS: atom_id res chain seq x y z
N MET A 1 45.69 -7.61 23.76
CA MET A 1 45.26 -9.00 23.99
C MET A 1 45.33 -9.27 25.49
N THR A 2 44.21 -9.11 26.16
CA THR A 2 43.92 -9.61 27.50
C THR A 2 42.44 -10.01 27.42
N GLU A 3 42.20 -11.32 27.34
CA GLU A 3 40.85 -11.88 27.26
C GLU A 3 40.11 -11.55 28.57
N ILE A 4 39.17 -10.62 28.49
CA ILE A 4 38.13 -10.50 29.50
C ILE A 4 37.23 -11.71 29.28
N ASN A 5 37.40 -12.71 30.13
CA ASN A 5 36.59 -13.91 30.17
C ASN A 5 35.19 -13.52 30.67
N ILE A 6 34.32 -13.11 29.75
CA ILE A 6 32.91 -12.86 30.04
C ILE A 6 32.29 -14.24 30.26
N ASN A 7 31.98 -14.54 31.52
CA ASN A 7 31.24 -15.74 31.89
C ASN A 7 29.88 -15.71 31.17
N PRO A 8 29.59 -16.64 30.23
CA PRO A 8 28.38 -16.59 29.40
C PRO A 8 27.08 -16.82 30.20
N ASP A 9 27.19 -17.26 31.45
CA ASP A 9 26.06 -17.54 32.34
C ASP A 9 25.41 -16.30 32.99
N ASN A 10 25.99 -15.09 32.80
CA ASN A 10 25.46 -13.83 33.38
C ASN A 10 24.76 -12.90 32.38
N LEU A 11 24.58 -13.32 31.13
CA LEU A 11 23.55 -12.73 30.27
C LEU A 11 22.23 -13.39 30.66
N ASN A 12 21.31 -12.64 31.25
CA ASN A 12 19.89 -13.04 31.37
C ASN A 12 19.33 -13.18 29.95
N VAL A 13 19.65 -14.29 29.29
CA VAL A 13 19.02 -14.70 28.03
C VAL A 13 17.63 -15.17 28.43
N ASN A 14 16.63 -14.29 28.29
CA ASN A 14 15.24 -14.70 28.39
C ASN A 14 15.04 -15.90 27.44
N PRO A 15 14.49 -17.03 27.91
CA PRO A 15 14.36 -18.23 27.09
C PRO A 15 13.55 -17.94 25.81
N LEU A 16 13.86 -18.66 24.73
CA LEU A 16 13.10 -18.63 23.48
C LEU A 16 11.59 -18.78 23.77
N PRO A 17 10.70 -18.11 23.01
CA PRO A 17 9.27 -18.18 23.29
C PRO A 17 8.85 -19.62 23.03
N LYS A 18 8.16 -20.21 24.01
CA LYS A 18 7.67 -21.57 23.85
C LYS A 18 6.54 -21.62 22.80
N TRP A 19 5.87 -20.48 22.60
CA TRP A 19 4.60 -20.36 21.89
C TRP A 19 4.68 -19.37 20.71
N CYS A 20 3.96 -19.65 19.62
CA CYS A 20 3.77 -18.80 18.46
C CYS A 20 2.29 -18.49 18.28
N LEU A 21 1.92 -17.23 18.05
CA LEU A 21 0.53 -16.84 17.79
C LEU A 21 0.10 -17.39 16.43
N THR A 22 -0.97 -18.19 16.41
CA THR A 22 -1.53 -18.76 15.17
C THR A 22 -2.81 -18.06 14.73
N SER A 23 -3.64 -17.63 15.68
CA SER A 23 -4.84 -16.85 15.38
C SER A 23 -5.31 -16.04 16.59
N PHE A 24 -6.10 -15.01 16.33
CA PHE A 24 -6.73 -14.23 17.41
C PHE A 24 -8.10 -13.72 16.98
N ARG A 25 -8.94 -13.39 17.96
CA ARG A 25 -10.25 -12.77 17.80
C ARG A 25 -10.39 -11.65 18.80
N VAL A 26 -10.84 -10.49 18.33
CA VAL A 26 -11.11 -9.30 19.14
C VAL A 26 -12.62 -9.09 19.19
N THR A 27 -13.15 -8.91 20.40
CA THR A 27 -14.56 -8.64 20.64
C THR A 27 -14.72 -7.42 21.56
N ASN A 28 -15.80 -6.68 21.38
CA ASN A 28 -16.18 -5.56 22.26
C ASN A 28 -15.09 -4.48 22.48
N PHE A 29 -14.18 -4.27 21.53
CA PHE A 29 -13.02 -3.37 21.71
C PHE A 29 -13.07 -2.20 20.73
N ARG A 30 -13.13 -0.97 21.26
CA ARG A 30 -13.15 0.29 20.51
C ARG A 30 -14.14 0.25 19.34
N SER A 31 -13.62 0.22 18.11
CA SER A 31 -14.43 0.21 16.88
C SER A 31 -14.88 -1.18 16.42
N ILE A 32 -14.56 -2.24 17.18
CA ILE A 32 -14.80 -3.65 16.86
C ILE A 32 -15.86 -4.21 17.82
N ILE A 33 -16.97 -4.71 17.28
CA ILE A 33 -17.89 -5.58 18.03
C ILE A 33 -17.35 -7.00 18.04
N ASP A 34 -16.98 -7.51 16.87
CA ASP A 34 -16.38 -8.83 16.68
C ASP A 34 -15.55 -8.82 15.40
N SER A 35 -14.33 -9.33 15.46
CA SER A 35 -13.45 -9.48 14.29
C SER A 35 -13.61 -10.82 13.57
N GLY A 36 -14.26 -11.80 14.21
CA GLY A 36 -14.01 -13.22 13.90
C GLY A 36 -12.56 -13.62 14.20
N TYR A 37 -12.21 -14.88 13.91
CA TYR A 37 -10.81 -15.28 14.01
C TYR A 37 -10.02 -14.78 12.80
N ILE A 38 -8.83 -14.26 13.08
CA ILE A 38 -7.84 -13.81 12.11
C ILE A 38 -6.63 -14.73 12.27
N ASP A 39 -6.27 -15.43 11.19
CA ASP A 39 -5.12 -16.33 11.16
C ASP A 39 -3.83 -15.58 10.85
N ILE A 40 -2.76 -15.89 11.58
CA ILE A 40 -1.41 -15.39 11.36
C ILE A 40 -0.57 -16.52 10.79
N LYS A 41 -0.33 -16.47 9.48
CA LYS A 41 0.41 -17.52 8.74
C LYS A 41 1.87 -17.17 8.50
N ASN A 42 2.20 -15.88 8.54
CA ASN A 42 3.50 -15.38 8.15
C ASN A 42 4.12 -14.51 9.23
N ARG A 43 5.46 -14.49 9.23
CA ARG A 43 6.26 -13.68 10.15
C ARG A 43 5.96 -12.19 10.03
N ALA A 44 5.75 -11.70 8.81
CA ALA A 44 5.24 -10.36 8.53
C ALA A 44 3.83 -10.48 7.96
N THR A 45 2.87 -9.76 8.54
CA THR A 45 1.47 -9.73 8.12
C THR A 45 1.03 -8.27 7.95
N VAL A 46 0.38 -7.95 6.83
CA VAL A 46 -0.15 -6.63 6.54
C VAL A 46 -1.68 -6.61 6.62
N LEU A 47 -2.21 -5.65 7.38
CA LEU A 47 -3.63 -5.37 7.49
C LEU A 47 -3.99 -4.18 6.58
N ILE A 48 -4.81 -4.43 5.57
CA ILE A 48 -5.24 -3.44 4.58
C ILE A 48 -6.75 -3.30 4.63
N GLY A 49 -7.28 -2.08 4.61
CA GLY A 49 -8.73 -1.89 4.60
C GLY A 49 -9.10 -0.42 4.68
N SER A 50 -10.38 -0.10 4.52
CA SER A 50 -10.85 1.28 4.54
C SER A 50 -10.62 1.97 5.90
N ASN A 51 -10.77 3.30 5.92
CA ASN A 51 -10.78 4.04 7.18
C ASN A 51 -11.89 3.50 8.09
N ARG A 52 -11.59 3.26 9.37
CA ARG A 52 -12.51 2.66 10.37
C ARG A 52 -12.84 1.17 10.18
N ALA A 53 -12.07 0.44 9.37
CA ALA A 53 -12.14 -1.03 9.29
C ALA A 53 -11.66 -1.74 10.57
N GLY A 54 -11.11 -1.02 11.55
CA GLY A 54 -10.67 -1.58 12.83
C GLY A 54 -9.18 -1.93 12.90
N LYS A 55 -8.36 -1.59 11.88
CA LYS A 55 -6.93 -1.94 11.81
C LYS A 55 -6.14 -1.57 13.08
N SER A 56 -6.17 -0.30 13.46
CA SER A 56 -5.53 0.18 14.70
C SER A 56 -6.14 -0.46 15.95
N SER A 57 -7.46 -0.71 15.96
CA SER A 57 -8.13 -1.37 17.08
C SER A 57 -7.68 -2.82 17.26
N LEU A 58 -7.42 -3.56 16.17
CA LEU A 58 -6.85 -4.91 16.22
C LEU A 58 -5.44 -4.90 16.82
N LEU A 59 -4.58 -3.98 16.36
CA LEU A 59 -3.22 -3.86 16.90
C LEU A 59 -3.23 -3.50 18.39
N ASN A 60 -4.03 -2.50 18.79
CA ASN A 60 -4.12 -2.12 20.20
C ASN A 60 -4.67 -3.27 21.07
N ALA A 61 -5.66 -4.04 20.58
CA ALA A 61 -6.18 -5.18 21.34
C ALA A 61 -5.14 -6.28 21.56
N LEU A 62 -4.27 -6.54 20.56
CA LEU A 62 -3.17 -7.49 20.68
C LEU A 62 -2.14 -7.05 21.72
N GLU A 63 -1.76 -5.76 21.73
CA GLU A 63 -0.92 -5.21 22.80
C GLU A 63 -1.52 -5.47 24.18
N LYS A 64 -2.83 -5.25 24.32
CA LYS A 64 -3.53 -5.51 25.59
C LYS A 64 -3.52 -6.97 26.03
N LEU A 65 -3.06 -7.92 25.22
CA LEU A 65 -2.89 -9.31 25.66
C LEU A 65 -1.75 -9.48 26.69
N ASN A 66 -0.76 -8.58 26.68
CA ASN A 66 0.33 -8.61 27.67
C ASN A 66 -0.20 -8.46 29.11
N TYR A 67 0.44 -9.12 30.07
CA TYR A 67 -0.04 -9.18 31.47
C TYR A 67 0.09 -7.86 32.24
N ASP A 68 1.02 -7.01 31.82
CA ASP A 68 1.29 -5.67 32.36
C ASP A 68 0.37 -4.60 31.76
N GLU A 69 -0.37 -4.93 30.71
CA GLU A 69 -1.31 -4.03 30.05
C GLU A 69 -2.72 -4.12 30.63
N THR A 70 -3.44 -3.00 30.65
CA THR A 70 -4.80 -2.91 31.22
C THR A 70 -5.74 -2.15 30.31
N PHE A 71 -7.04 -2.30 30.52
CA PHE A 71 -8.07 -1.66 29.71
C PHE A 71 -8.53 -0.33 30.33
N ASN A 72 -8.64 0.69 29.49
CA ASN A 72 -9.22 1.97 29.86
C ASN A 72 -10.72 1.99 29.58
N LYS A 73 -11.44 2.94 30.19
CA LYS A 73 -12.89 3.13 29.98
C LYS A 73 -13.30 3.25 28.51
N PHE A 74 -12.44 3.85 27.69
CA PHE A 74 -12.68 4.07 26.26
C PHE A 74 -12.29 2.90 25.37
N ASP A 75 -11.66 1.86 25.92
CA ASP A 75 -11.33 0.64 25.18
C ASP A 75 -12.56 -0.25 24.97
N LEU A 76 -13.57 -0.17 25.83
CA LEU A 76 -14.83 -0.89 25.62
C LEU A 76 -15.62 -0.26 24.46
N THR A 77 -16.07 -1.09 23.52
CA THR A 77 -16.81 -0.62 22.35
C THR A 77 -18.09 0.12 22.74
N GLN A 78 -18.39 1.19 22.01
CA GLN A 78 -19.65 1.95 22.14
C GLN A 78 -20.66 1.62 21.05
N LEU A 79 -20.36 0.64 20.18
CA LEU A 79 -21.19 0.30 19.02
C LEU A 79 -22.32 -0.68 19.33
N GLY A 80 -22.31 -1.30 20.52
CA GLY A 80 -23.35 -2.23 20.97
C GLY A 80 -23.76 -1.98 22.43
N ASP A 81 -24.69 -2.78 22.93
CA ASP A 81 -25.27 -2.61 24.26
C ASP A 81 -24.33 -2.98 25.42
N ILE A 82 -23.16 -3.56 25.12
CA ILE A 82 -22.23 -4.07 26.13
C ILE A 82 -21.73 -2.95 27.06
N SER A 83 -21.39 -1.77 26.53
CA SER A 83 -20.93 -0.64 27.35
C SER A 83 -22.05 -0.06 28.20
N PHE A 84 -23.26 0.03 27.64
CA PHE A 84 -24.44 0.48 28.37
C PHE A 84 -24.78 -0.49 29.52
N ASN A 85 -24.73 -1.80 29.26
CA ASN A 85 -24.97 -2.82 30.28
C ASN A 85 -23.91 -2.80 31.37
N TYR A 86 -22.64 -2.58 31.02
CA TYR A 86 -21.55 -2.45 31.99
C TYR A 86 -21.73 -1.20 32.87
N MET A 87 -21.99 -0.04 32.26
CA MET A 87 -22.20 1.22 33.00
C MET A 87 -23.41 1.17 33.94
N ASN A 88 -24.45 0.41 33.57
CA ASN A 88 -25.63 0.17 34.41
C ASN A 88 -25.49 -1.04 35.36
N LYS A 89 -24.28 -1.61 35.49
CA LYS A 89 -23.98 -2.75 36.37
C LYS A 89 -24.84 -4.00 36.10
N LYS A 90 -25.32 -4.18 34.86
CA LYS A 90 -26.05 -5.38 34.42
C LYS A 90 -25.11 -6.53 34.06
N ILE A 91 -23.87 -6.21 33.68
CA ILE A 91 -22.78 -7.14 33.40
C ILE A 91 -21.50 -6.63 34.06
N THR A 92 -20.65 -7.56 34.47
CA THR A 92 -19.35 -7.30 35.11
C THR A 92 -18.21 -7.53 34.11
N GLY A 93 -17.05 -6.89 34.33
CA GLY A 93 -15.94 -6.87 33.37
C GLY A 93 -15.35 -8.25 33.06
N ASP A 94 -15.31 -9.14 34.06
CA ASP A 94 -14.92 -10.56 33.98
C ASP A 94 -15.77 -11.40 32.99
N LYS A 95 -16.94 -10.88 32.58
CA LYS A 95 -17.83 -11.53 31.60
C LYS A 95 -17.72 -10.94 30.21
N ILE A 96 -16.94 -9.87 30.03
CA ILE A 96 -16.79 -9.18 28.76
C ILE A 96 -15.47 -9.62 28.14
N LYS A 97 -15.53 -10.58 27.20
CA LYS A 97 -14.36 -10.98 26.41
C LYS A 97 -13.88 -9.82 25.54
N ILE A 98 -12.58 -9.55 25.57
CA ILE A 98 -11.94 -8.53 24.74
C ILE A 98 -11.07 -9.14 23.65
N ILE A 99 -10.18 -10.05 24.02
CA ILE A 99 -9.30 -10.72 23.06
C ILE A 99 -9.15 -12.19 23.43
N GLU A 100 -9.20 -13.05 22.42
CA GLU A 100 -8.95 -14.47 22.53
C GLU A 100 -7.89 -14.85 21.49
N ALA A 101 -6.77 -15.42 21.93
CA ALA A 101 -5.61 -15.72 21.10
C ALA A 101 -5.23 -17.20 21.23
N LYS A 102 -4.93 -17.84 20.10
CA LYS A 102 -4.49 -19.22 20.02
C LYS A 102 -2.99 -19.27 19.71
N PHE A 103 -2.31 -20.16 20.39
CA PHE A 103 -0.87 -20.34 20.26
C PHE A 103 -0.51 -21.81 20.06
N SER A 104 0.44 -22.05 19.16
CA SER A 104 1.06 -23.36 18.94
C SER A 104 2.48 -23.39 19.51
N PRO A 105 3.00 -24.56 19.93
CA PRO A 105 4.39 -24.66 20.37
C PRO A 105 5.36 -24.41 19.20
N VAL A 106 6.45 -23.68 19.45
CA VAL A 106 7.44 -23.30 18.42
C VAL A 106 8.25 -24.51 17.94
N LYS A 107 8.55 -25.45 18.84
CA LYS A 107 9.12 -26.75 18.48
C LYS A 107 7.99 -27.77 18.43
N ARG A 108 8.11 -28.78 17.57
CA ARG A 108 7.27 -29.99 17.66
C ARG A 108 7.55 -30.68 19.01
N SER A 109 6.84 -30.26 20.05
CA SER A 109 6.79 -30.90 21.36
C SER A 109 5.43 -31.59 21.53
N ASP A 110 5.32 -32.46 22.54
CA ASP A 110 4.04 -33.03 22.98
C ASP A 110 3.14 -32.00 23.68
N ASP A 111 3.45 -30.71 23.62
CA ASP A 111 2.65 -29.67 24.27
C ASP A 111 1.40 -29.37 23.44
N ASP A 112 0.23 -29.38 24.09
CA ASP A 112 -1.03 -28.97 23.48
C ASP A 112 -1.05 -27.48 23.12
N GLU A 113 -1.87 -27.11 22.12
CA GLU A 113 -2.20 -25.72 21.82
C GLU A 113 -2.72 -24.98 23.06
N ILE A 114 -2.41 -23.69 23.13
CA ILE A 114 -2.88 -22.81 24.20
C ILE A 114 -3.87 -21.81 23.65
N ILE A 115 -4.98 -21.62 24.36
CA ILE A 115 -5.94 -20.55 24.11
C ILE A 115 -5.92 -19.62 25.33
N ILE A 116 -5.63 -18.35 25.09
CA ILE A 116 -5.62 -17.30 26.12
C ILE A 116 -6.75 -16.33 25.81
N THR A 117 -7.69 -16.17 26.73
CA THR A 117 -8.74 -15.14 26.69
C THR A 117 -8.44 -14.08 27.72
N LYS A 118 -8.45 -12.80 27.34
CA LYS A 118 -8.40 -11.68 28.27
C LYS A 118 -9.74 -10.94 28.29
N TYR A 119 -10.22 -10.67 29.50
CA TYR A 119 -11.49 -10.00 29.77
C TYR A 119 -11.28 -8.53 30.11
N TYR A 120 -12.35 -7.73 30.06
CA TYR A 120 -12.29 -6.28 30.23
C TYR A 120 -11.79 -5.83 31.62
N ASP A 121 -11.96 -6.64 32.66
CA ASP A 121 -11.38 -6.42 34.00
C ASP A 121 -9.89 -6.79 34.09
N SER A 122 -9.25 -7.10 32.95
CA SER A 122 -7.87 -7.58 32.81
C SER A 122 -7.62 -8.97 33.41
N SER A 123 -8.67 -9.74 33.74
CA SER A 123 -8.53 -11.16 34.06
C SER A 123 -8.28 -12.01 32.81
N TYR A 124 -7.71 -13.19 33.02
CA TYR A 124 -7.38 -14.16 31.98
C TYR A 124 -8.05 -15.50 32.24
N HIS A 125 -8.45 -16.15 31.15
CA HIS A 125 -8.76 -17.57 31.12
C HIS A 125 -7.81 -18.25 30.13
N ILE A 126 -7.07 -19.25 30.59
CA ILE A 126 -6.07 -19.98 29.81
C ILE A 126 -6.48 -21.44 29.72
N LYS A 127 -6.55 -21.97 28.50
CA LYS A 127 -6.80 -23.38 28.22
C LYS A 127 -5.61 -24.00 27.52
N GLN A 128 -5.10 -25.11 28.06
CA GLN A 128 -4.03 -25.92 27.47
C GLN A 128 -4.39 -27.40 27.59
N GLY A 129 -4.79 -28.02 26.48
CA GLY A 129 -5.32 -29.38 26.48
C GLY A 129 -6.54 -29.51 27.39
N SER A 130 -6.45 -30.36 28.42
CA SER A 130 -7.49 -30.53 29.44
C SER A 130 -7.33 -29.61 30.67
N LYS A 131 -6.27 -28.80 30.73
CA LYS A 131 -6.00 -27.89 31.87
C LYS A 131 -6.58 -26.52 31.57
N GLU A 132 -7.27 -25.93 32.55
CA GLU A 132 -7.81 -24.59 32.49
C GLU A 132 -7.34 -23.78 33.72
N TYR A 133 -7.00 -22.52 33.51
CA TYR A 133 -6.52 -21.59 34.54
C TYR A 133 -7.27 -20.27 34.43
N ASP A 134 -7.84 -19.81 35.53
CA ASP A 134 -8.37 -18.45 35.64
C ASP A 134 -7.39 -17.60 36.47
N ILE A 135 -7.05 -16.42 35.97
CA ILE A 135 -6.11 -15.51 36.62
C ILE A 135 -6.80 -14.15 36.73
N ASN A 136 -7.00 -13.68 37.95
CA ASN A 136 -7.47 -12.33 38.22
C ASN A 136 -6.40 -11.57 39.02
N LEU A 137 -5.49 -10.92 38.29
CA LEU A 137 -4.37 -10.18 38.87
C LEU A 137 -4.88 -9.04 39.78
N THR A 138 -5.96 -8.38 39.38
CA THR A 138 -6.59 -7.28 40.11
C THR A 138 -7.12 -7.73 41.46
N SER A 139 -7.88 -8.83 41.52
CA SER A 139 -8.42 -9.34 42.78
C SER A 139 -7.32 -9.83 43.72
N ASP A 140 -6.24 -10.38 43.18
CA ASP A 140 -5.12 -10.81 44.00
C ASP A 140 -4.41 -9.61 44.66
N ILE A 141 -4.16 -8.55 43.88
CA ILE A 141 -3.60 -7.31 44.44
C ILE A 141 -4.55 -6.70 45.45
N PHE A 142 -5.85 -6.70 45.19
CA PHE A 142 -6.86 -6.24 46.14
C PHE A 142 -6.78 -7.02 47.47
N ASN A 143 -6.64 -8.34 47.40
CA ASN A 143 -6.48 -9.20 48.58
C ASN A 143 -5.18 -8.90 49.35
N TYR A 144 -4.06 -8.63 48.65
CA TYR A 144 -2.81 -8.22 49.31
C TYR A 144 -2.94 -6.85 49.97
N VAL A 145 -3.59 -5.90 49.30
CA VAL A 145 -3.85 -4.55 49.82
C VAL A 145 -4.81 -4.58 51.02
N ASP A 146 -5.81 -5.45 51.02
CA ASP A 146 -6.69 -5.68 52.18
C ASP A 146 -5.92 -6.24 53.38
N LYS A 147 -5.04 -7.22 53.16
CA LYS A 147 -4.15 -7.73 54.22
C LYS A 147 -3.24 -6.63 54.76
N LEU A 148 -2.69 -5.79 53.88
CA LEU A 148 -1.86 -4.65 54.24
C LEU A 148 -2.64 -3.64 55.09
N GLU A 149 -3.90 -3.36 54.75
CA GLU A 149 -4.78 -2.47 55.52
C GLU A 149 -5.04 -3.01 56.93
N ILE A 150 -5.32 -4.31 57.04
CA ILE A 150 -5.54 -4.97 58.34
C ILE A 150 -4.30 -4.84 59.24
N ILE A 151 -3.10 -5.11 58.71
CA ILE A 151 -1.84 -4.99 59.47
C ILE A 151 -1.57 -3.52 59.83
N ALA A 152 -1.83 -2.59 58.90
CA ALA A 152 -1.61 -1.17 59.13
C ALA A 152 -2.43 -0.65 60.32
N HIS A 153 -3.65 -1.15 60.54
CA HIS A 153 -4.49 -0.77 61.69
C HIS A 153 -3.89 -1.08 63.06
N GLU A 154 -2.84 -1.92 63.15
CA GLU A 154 -2.12 -2.18 64.41
C GLU A 154 -1.10 -1.07 64.76
N LEU A 155 -0.87 -0.10 63.88
CA LEU A 155 0.03 1.04 64.11
C LEU A 155 -0.51 1.99 65.17
N LYS A 156 0.34 2.32 66.15
CA LYS A 156 -0.02 3.21 67.27
C LYS A 156 0.09 4.71 66.94
N ASN A 157 0.82 5.07 65.88
CA ASN A 157 1.00 6.47 65.49
C ASN A 157 -0.13 6.89 64.52
N PRO A 158 -1.05 7.79 64.92
CA PRO A 158 -2.22 8.14 64.13
C PRO A 158 -1.88 8.89 62.84
N ASP A 159 -0.81 9.68 62.81
CA ASP A 159 -0.41 10.44 61.61
C ASP A 159 0.10 9.48 60.52
N ILE A 160 0.98 8.54 60.90
CA ILE A 160 1.52 7.50 60.00
C ILE A 160 0.41 6.57 59.52
N LEU A 161 -0.50 6.16 60.41
CA LEU A 161 -1.66 5.35 60.05
C LEU A 161 -2.53 6.06 59.00
N SER A 162 -2.82 7.35 59.20
CA SER A 162 -3.64 8.12 58.26
C SER A 162 -2.99 8.23 56.87
N GLN A 163 -1.67 8.38 56.81
CA GLN A 163 -0.91 8.46 55.57
C GLN A 163 -0.93 7.12 54.81
N ILE A 164 -0.68 6.00 55.51
CA ILE A 164 -0.72 4.66 54.91
C ILE A 164 -2.13 4.32 54.43
N LEU A 165 -3.17 4.58 55.23
CA LEU A 165 -4.56 4.35 54.81
C LEU A 165 -4.97 5.22 53.62
N GLY A 166 -4.46 6.46 53.54
CA GLY A 166 -4.63 7.32 52.36
C GLY A 166 -4.05 6.70 51.09
N ASN A 167 -2.82 6.21 51.16
CA ASN A 167 -2.14 5.52 50.07
C ASN A 167 -2.86 4.22 49.67
N ILE A 168 -3.30 3.41 50.64
CA ILE A 168 -4.08 2.19 50.40
C ILE A 168 -5.39 2.51 49.68
N LYS A 169 -6.09 3.57 50.11
CA LYS A 169 -7.33 4.00 49.47
C LYS A 169 -7.10 4.46 48.02
N GLU A 170 -5.98 5.12 47.76
CA GLU A 170 -5.58 5.48 46.40
C GLU A 170 -5.34 4.23 45.54
N ILE A 171 -4.61 3.24 46.05
CA ILE A 171 -4.41 1.95 45.36
C ILE A 171 -5.76 1.28 45.06
N LYS A 172 -6.66 1.18 46.05
CA LYS A 172 -8.00 0.57 45.86
C LYS A 172 -8.83 1.31 44.81
N ASN A 173 -8.82 2.64 44.83
CA ASN A 173 -9.49 3.44 43.80
C ASN A 173 -8.92 3.18 42.40
N MET A 174 -7.62 2.94 42.27
CA MET A 174 -6.99 2.57 41.00
C MET A 174 -7.40 1.15 40.57
N LEU A 175 -7.41 0.18 41.49
CA LEU A 175 -7.91 -1.17 41.20
C LEU A 175 -9.38 -1.15 40.70
N ASP A 176 -10.21 -0.23 41.22
CA ASP A 176 -11.62 -0.09 40.83
C ASP A 176 -11.85 0.73 39.53
N ASN A 177 -10.99 1.72 39.23
CA ASN A 177 -11.25 2.72 38.18
C ASN A 177 -10.21 2.77 37.05
N GLY A 178 -9.14 1.99 37.14
CA GLY A 178 -8.06 1.91 36.14
C GLY A 178 -6.73 1.54 36.79
N LEU A 179 -6.20 0.37 36.43
CA LEU A 179 -4.93 -0.14 36.95
C LEU A 179 -3.74 0.58 36.32
N ASP A 180 -2.89 1.15 37.17
CA ASP A 180 -1.55 1.65 36.84
C ASP A 180 -0.55 1.01 37.81
N TYR A 181 0.11 -0.05 37.34
CA TYR A 181 1.03 -0.85 38.15
C TYR A 181 2.25 -0.05 38.59
N ASN A 182 2.76 0.88 37.78
CA ASN A 182 3.92 1.70 38.12
C ASN A 182 3.60 2.64 39.27
N LYS A 183 2.44 3.30 39.20
CA LYS A 183 2.00 4.17 40.29
C LYS A 183 1.65 3.36 41.54
N ILE A 184 1.02 2.19 41.42
CA ILE A 184 0.82 1.29 42.57
C ILE A 184 2.16 0.88 43.18
N PHE A 185 3.15 0.53 42.36
CA PHE A 185 4.51 0.19 42.80
C PHE A 185 5.14 1.34 43.59
N MET A 186 5.11 2.57 43.05
CA MET A 186 5.64 3.76 43.74
C MET A 186 4.93 4.03 45.08
N ILE A 187 3.60 3.86 45.13
CA ILE A 187 2.84 4.02 46.37
C ILE A 187 3.22 2.95 47.38
N LEU A 188 3.38 1.70 46.95
CA LEU A 188 3.81 0.58 47.81
C LEU A 188 5.23 0.80 48.38
N ASP A 189 6.18 1.26 47.56
CA ASP A 189 7.51 1.65 48.02
C ASP A 189 7.46 2.83 49.02
N THR A 190 6.58 3.80 48.77
CA THR A 190 6.34 4.91 49.69
C THR A 190 5.80 4.40 51.03
N ILE A 191 4.85 3.46 51.03
CA ILE A 191 4.34 2.82 52.25
C ILE A 191 5.50 2.15 52.99
N LYS A 192 6.34 1.38 52.28
CA LYS A 192 7.51 0.69 52.86
C LYS A 192 8.48 1.65 53.55
N ALA A 193 8.73 2.81 52.95
CA ALA A 193 9.63 3.85 53.49
C ALA A 193 9.02 4.61 54.68
N THR A 194 7.70 4.73 54.75
CA THR A 194 6.99 5.52 55.77
C THR A 194 6.88 4.78 57.12
N VAL A 195 7.06 3.46 57.13
CA VAL A 195 6.88 2.62 58.33
C VAL A 195 8.08 2.77 59.30
N PRO A 196 7.85 3.21 60.55
CA PRO A 196 8.91 3.43 61.53
C PRO A 196 9.53 2.12 62.01
N ASP A 197 10.78 2.17 62.49
CA ASP A 197 11.46 1.00 63.05
C ASP A 197 10.72 0.44 64.27
N GLY A 198 10.38 -0.85 64.20
CA GLY A 198 9.60 -1.53 65.23
C GLY A 198 9.13 -2.92 64.81
N PRO A 199 8.37 -3.63 65.67
CA PRO A 199 7.93 -5.01 65.42
C PRO A 199 7.12 -5.15 64.11
N LEU A 200 6.23 -4.19 63.86
CA LEU A 200 5.33 -4.15 62.70
C LEU A 200 6.04 -3.80 61.38
N LYS A 201 7.26 -3.26 61.43
CA LYS A 201 8.01 -2.90 60.21
C LYS A 201 8.23 -4.11 59.33
N ARG A 202 8.58 -5.25 59.93
CA ARG A 202 8.81 -6.50 59.21
C ARG A 202 7.54 -6.99 58.52
N ASP A 203 6.40 -6.98 59.21
CA ASP A 203 5.15 -7.52 58.68
C ASP A 203 4.58 -6.66 57.56
N ILE A 204 4.62 -5.33 57.71
CA ILE A 204 4.20 -4.40 56.66
C ILE A 204 5.15 -4.47 55.45
N THR A 205 6.47 -4.51 55.69
CA THR A 205 7.48 -4.65 54.63
C THR A 205 7.27 -5.95 53.85
N GLN A 206 7.01 -7.07 54.53
CA GLN A 206 6.74 -8.35 53.89
C GLN A 206 5.44 -8.32 53.09
N ALA A 207 4.36 -7.77 53.64
CA ALA A 207 3.08 -7.66 52.93
C ALA A 207 3.20 -6.78 51.67
N VAL A 208 3.99 -5.69 51.75
CA VAL A 208 4.34 -4.88 50.58
C VAL A 208 5.17 -5.68 49.59
N ASP A 209 6.20 -6.39 50.02
CA ASP A 209 7.06 -7.20 49.14
C ASP A 209 6.31 -8.33 48.44
N ASP A 210 5.35 -8.97 49.11
CA ASP A 210 4.49 -9.99 48.52
C ASP A 210 3.59 -9.38 47.44
N CYS A 211 3.02 -8.20 47.71
CA CYS A 211 2.21 -7.45 46.73
C CYS A 211 3.07 -7.02 45.52
N LEU A 212 4.26 -6.47 45.76
CA LEU A 212 5.23 -6.09 44.73
C LEU A 212 5.71 -7.30 43.92
N ALA A 213 5.92 -8.45 44.56
CA ALA A 213 6.29 -9.69 43.87
C ALA A 213 5.17 -10.18 42.94
N ARG A 214 3.90 -10.02 43.32
CA ARG A 214 2.75 -10.32 42.47
C ARG A 214 2.69 -9.37 41.27
N ILE A 215 2.86 -8.06 41.50
CA ILE A 215 2.92 -7.04 40.45
C ILE A 215 4.09 -7.28 39.49
N ALA A 216 5.25 -7.67 40.02
CA ALA A 216 6.44 -8.03 39.25
C ALA A 216 6.32 -9.38 38.51
N GLY A 217 5.15 -10.03 38.58
CA GLY A 217 4.82 -11.20 37.78
C GLY A 217 5.35 -12.54 38.32
N LYS A 218 5.90 -12.62 39.54
CA LYS A 218 6.48 -13.88 40.06
C LYS A 218 5.46 -15.02 40.14
N GLU A 219 4.19 -14.73 40.41
CA GLU A 219 3.10 -15.71 40.46
C GLU A 219 2.31 -15.87 39.14
N ILE A 220 2.73 -15.24 38.03
CA ILE A 220 2.04 -15.43 36.74
C ILE A 220 2.29 -16.87 36.25
N PRO A 221 1.27 -17.61 35.82
CA PRO A 221 1.44 -18.96 35.30
C PRO A 221 2.39 -19.01 34.10
N GLU A 222 3.21 -20.06 34.06
CA GLU A 222 4.18 -20.32 32.98
C GLU A 222 3.63 -20.13 31.55
N PRO A 223 2.40 -20.59 31.21
CA PRO A 223 1.80 -20.32 29.90
C PRO A 223 1.80 -18.85 29.49
N LEU A 224 1.40 -17.95 30.39
CA LEU A 224 1.26 -16.52 30.11
C LEU A 224 2.62 -15.78 30.17
N LYS A 225 3.58 -16.28 30.96
CA LYS A 225 4.96 -15.77 30.95
C LYS A 225 5.72 -16.12 29.67
N SER A 226 5.34 -17.22 29.02
CA SER A 226 6.08 -17.80 27.89
C SER A 226 5.55 -17.41 26.51
N ILE A 227 4.48 -16.60 26.43
CA ILE A 227 3.99 -16.09 25.14
C ILE A 227 4.89 -14.94 24.64
N PRO A 228 4.92 -14.69 23.32
CA PRO A 228 5.57 -13.51 22.75
C PRO A 228 5.00 -12.21 23.31
N ARG A 229 5.85 -11.20 23.49
CA ARG A 229 5.40 -9.86 23.89
C ARG A 229 4.83 -9.13 22.68
N PHE A 230 3.75 -8.38 22.85
CA PHE A 230 3.15 -7.54 21.82
C PHE A 230 3.54 -6.08 22.03
N VAL A 231 4.23 -5.46 21.08
CA VAL A 231 4.79 -4.12 21.22
C VAL A 231 4.17 -3.20 20.17
N TYR A 232 3.35 -2.25 20.61
CA TYR A 232 2.71 -1.29 19.72
C TYR A 232 3.55 -0.04 19.52
N PHE A 233 3.67 0.40 18.27
CA PHE A 233 4.37 1.63 17.89
C PHE A 233 3.34 2.64 17.39
N SER A 234 2.88 3.51 18.30
CA SER A 234 1.81 4.49 18.03
C SER A 234 2.31 5.84 17.50
N ALA A 235 3.53 6.22 17.86
CA ALA A 235 4.19 7.45 17.44
C ALA A 235 5.70 7.26 17.60
N TYR A 236 6.48 7.75 16.63
CA TYR A 236 7.94 7.72 16.69
C TYR A 236 8.40 9.02 17.34
N GLU A 237 9.15 8.89 18.43
CA GLU A 237 9.94 10.00 18.94
C GLU A 237 11.04 10.29 17.91
N ARG A 238 11.15 11.56 17.49
CA ARG A 238 12.18 11.95 16.51
C ARG A 238 13.55 11.90 17.18
N LEU A 239 14.55 11.42 16.46
CA LEU A 239 15.93 11.55 16.89
C LEU A 239 16.31 13.04 17.02
N GLU A 240 16.87 13.40 18.17
CA GLU A 240 17.39 14.73 18.42
C GLU A 240 18.75 14.94 17.75
N ASP A 241 19.02 16.18 17.34
CA ASP A 241 20.31 16.52 16.72
C ASP A 241 21.48 16.47 17.71
N LYS A 242 21.19 16.75 18.98
CA LYS A 242 22.18 16.79 20.06
C LYS A 242 21.54 16.59 21.42
N VAL A 243 22.32 16.08 22.37
CA VAL A 243 21.92 15.89 23.77
C VAL A 243 23.14 16.01 24.67
N THR A 244 22.98 16.57 25.87
CA THR A 244 24.06 16.61 26.87
C THR A 244 24.20 15.28 27.60
N LEU A 245 25.40 14.98 28.13
CA LEU A 245 25.58 13.78 28.95
C LEU A 245 24.79 13.83 30.27
N THR A 246 24.51 15.04 30.78
CA THR A 246 23.70 15.23 31.98
C THR A 246 22.25 14.86 31.72
N GLU A 247 21.64 15.37 30.64
CA GLU A 247 20.26 15.05 30.24
C GLU A 247 20.05 13.55 30.04
N LEU A 248 20.99 12.86 29.37
CA LEU A 248 20.94 11.41 29.18
C LEU A 248 20.96 10.60 30.49
N ASN A 249 21.62 11.12 31.53
CA ASN A 249 21.70 10.45 32.83
C ASN A 249 20.52 10.78 33.74
N GLU A 250 20.03 12.03 33.70
CA GLU A 250 18.93 12.50 34.56
C GLU A 250 17.56 12.10 34.02
N ASN A 251 17.33 12.21 32.71
CA ASN A 251 16.03 11.98 32.06
C ASN A 251 16.11 11.00 30.88
N PRO A 252 16.61 9.76 31.07
CA PRO A 252 16.83 8.82 29.97
C PRO A 252 15.55 8.49 29.18
N ASP A 253 14.39 8.48 29.84
CA ASP A 253 13.11 8.16 29.21
C ASP A 253 12.62 9.24 28.23
N GLU A 254 13.07 10.49 28.39
CA GLU A 254 12.77 11.61 27.47
C GLU A 254 13.66 11.62 26.22
N HIS A 255 14.73 10.81 26.22
CA HIS A 255 15.73 10.75 25.14
C HIS A 255 15.84 9.32 24.58
N LYS A 256 14.75 8.56 24.59
CA LYS A 256 14.74 7.12 24.34
C LYS A 256 15.32 6.76 22.97
N THR A 257 14.96 7.51 21.92
CA THR A 257 15.49 7.29 20.57
C THR A 257 17.00 7.57 20.49
N PHE A 258 17.49 8.57 21.20
CA PHE A 258 18.93 8.86 21.26
C PHE A 258 19.68 7.78 22.04
N ILE A 259 19.15 7.31 23.17
CA ILE A 259 19.72 6.17 23.92
C ILE A 259 19.77 4.92 23.04
N ASN A 260 18.72 4.67 22.27
CA ASN A 260 18.68 3.55 21.33
C ASN A 260 19.75 3.69 20.24
N LEU A 261 20.02 4.90 19.75
CA LEU A 261 21.14 5.15 18.85
C LEU A 261 22.48 4.79 19.52
N LEU A 262 22.69 5.19 20.77
CA LEU A 262 23.91 4.87 21.52
C LEU A 262 24.08 3.36 21.74
N LYS A 263 23.01 2.65 22.09
CA LYS A 263 22.98 1.18 22.20
C LYS A 263 23.38 0.54 20.88
N MET A 264 22.75 0.97 19.79
CA MET A 264 23.03 0.48 18.43
C MET A 264 24.49 0.76 18.01
N ALA A 265 25.06 1.89 18.44
CA ALA A 265 26.44 2.30 18.22
C ALA A 265 27.45 1.66 19.18
N GLN A 266 26.98 0.87 20.16
CA GLN A 266 27.77 0.24 21.23
C GLN A 266 28.53 1.27 22.09
N ILE A 267 27.90 2.42 22.34
CA ILE A 267 28.42 3.49 23.19
C ILE A 267 27.99 3.25 24.64
N ASN A 268 28.97 3.23 25.55
CA ASN A 268 28.76 3.26 26.99
C ASN A 268 29.13 4.65 27.49
N ILE A 269 28.13 5.43 27.90
CA ILE A 269 28.31 6.81 28.33
C ILE A 269 29.21 6.92 29.59
N ASN A 270 29.20 5.91 30.46
CA ASN A 270 29.89 5.93 31.74
C ASN A 270 31.42 5.91 31.63
N ILE A 271 31.95 5.45 30.49
CA ILE A 271 33.40 5.41 30.27
C ILE A 271 33.93 6.65 29.56
N ILE A 272 33.07 7.50 28.98
CA ILE A 272 33.49 8.63 28.15
C ILE A 272 34.45 9.54 28.92
N ASP A 273 34.16 9.86 30.18
CA ASP A 273 35.00 10.75 30.99
C ASP A 273 36.35 10.14 31.39
N THR A 274 36.50 8.82 31.27
CA THR A 274 37.75 8.10 31.58
C THR A 274 38.73 8.05 30.40
N LEU A 275 38.25 8.33 29.19
CA LEU A 275 39.03 8.26 27.96
C LEU A 275 39.81 9.55 27.72
N ASP A 276 41.06 9.43 27.23
CA ASP A 276 41.81 10.58 26.72
C ASP A 276 41.28 11.06 25.35
N VAL A 277 41.84 12.15 24.82
CA VAL A 277 41.34 12.78 23.58
C VAL A 277 41.44 11.83 22.38
N ASP A 278 42.56 11.12 22.23
CA ASP A 278 42.78 10.22 21.08
C ASP A 278 41.89 8.98 21.19
N GLN A 279 41.72 8.46 22.42
CA GLN A 279 40.81 7.36 22.71
C GLN A 279 39.34 7.74 22.44
N LYS A 280 38.91 8.97 22.81
CA LYS A 280 37.57 9.47 22.48
C LYS A 280 37.35 9.52 20.98
N ILE A 281 38.28 10.08 20.22
CA ILE A 281 38.19 10.15 18.75
C ILE A 281 38.02 8.75 18.16
N ALA A 282 38.92 7.82 18.51
CA ALA A 282 38.85 6.45 18.01
C ALA A 282 37.56 5.72 18.43
N TYR A 283 37.05 6.00 19.63
CA TYR A 283 35.81 5.42 20.15
C TYR A 283 34.59 5.87 19.33
N PHE A 284 34.44 7.17 19.09
CA PHE A 284 33.33 7.72 18.30
C PHE A 284 33.45 7.43 16.79
N GLU A 285 34.66 7.35 16.24
CA GLU A 285 34.87 6.91 14.86
C GLU A 285 34.44 5.46 14.64
N LYS A 286 34.80 4.56 15.57
CA LYS A 286 34.36 3.17 15.54
C LYS A 286 32.83 3.07 15.63
N ALA A 287 32.23 3.79 16.57
CA ALA A 287 30.78 3.83 16.75
C ALA A 287 30.06 4.34 15.49
N SER A 288 30.55 5.44 14.90
CA SER A 288 30.05 6.04 13.66
C SER A 288 30.16 5.10 12.46
N SER A 289 31.24 4.31 12.38
CA SER A 289 31.41 3.29 11.34
C SER A 289 30.37 2.16 11.44
N ILE A 290 30.09 1.67 12.65
CA ILE A 290 29.10 0.62 12.90
C ILE A 290 27.70 1.06 12.45
N ILE A 291 27.25 2.23 12.90
CA ILE A 291 25.91 2.74 12.58
C ILE A 291 25.77 3.16 11.13
N SER A 292 26.80 3.77 10.52
CA SER A 292 26.81 4.11 9.10
C SER A 292 26.64 2.86 8.23
N LYS A 293 27.35 1.77 8.56
CA LYS A 293 27.23 0.51 7.83
C LYS A 293 25.81 -0.08 7.92
N LYS A 294 25.26 -0.16 9.14
CA LYS A 294 23.89 -0.65 9.33
C LYS A 294 22.86 0.21 8.58
N LEU A 295 23.04 1.54 8.57
CA LEU A 295 22.15 2.46 7.89
C LEU A 295 22.25 2.33 6.36
N SER A 296 23.46 2.20 5.81
CA SER A 296 23.67 2.05 4.37
C SER A 296 23.09 0.75 3.82
N ASP A 297 23.08 -0.32 4.60
CA ASP A 297 22.51 -1.62 4.19
C ASP A 297 20.99 -1.53 3.92
N VAL A 298 20.31 -0.57 4.56
CA VAL A 298 18.84 -0.40 4.44
C VAL A 298 18.47 0.80 3.57
N TRP A 299 19.16 1.93 3.75
CA TRP A 299 18.84 3.16 3.03
C TRP A 299 19.49 3.19 1.64
N GLY A 300 20.64 2.53 1.45
CA GLY A 300 21.38 2.37 0.20
C GLY A 300 22.88 2.71 0.32
N GLU A 301 23.75 1.99 -0.39
CA GLU A 301 25.22 2.09 -0.27
C GLU A 301 25.82 3.50 -0.48
N ASN A 302 25.11 4.38 -1.20
CA ASN A 302 25.59 5.72 -1.54
C ASN A 302 24.97 6.86 -0.70
N GLU A 303 24.13 6.53 0.29
CA GLU A 303 23.28 7.47 1.03
C GLU A 303 23.21 7.05 2.52
N GLY A 304 23.62 7.92 3.44
CA GLY A 304 23.41 7.67 4.88
C GLY A 304 24.66 7.33 5.71
N LYS A 305 25.76 8.07 5.54
CA LYS A 305 26.77 8.12 6.61
C LYS A 305 26.14 8.82 7.82
N LEU A 306 26.22 8.20 9.00
CA LEU A 306 25.79 8.75 10.26
C LEU A 306 26.97 8.78 11.23
N GLU A 307 27.29 9.96 11.73
CA GLU A 307 28.38 10.22 12.66
C GLU A 307 27.82 10.69 14.00
N ILE A 308 28.36 10.12 15.09
CA ILE A 308 28.16 10.63 16.45
C ILE A 308 29.44 11.36 16.82
N ARG A 309 29.33 12.62 17.21
CA ARG A 309 30.46 13.48 17.58
C ARG A 309 30.33 13.89 19.04
N TYR A 310 31.47 13.92 19.72
CA TYR A 310 31.55 14.43 21.08
C TYR A 310 32.16 15.84 21.07
N GLU A 311 31.45 16.80 21.65
CA GLU A 311 31.94 18.15 21.88
C GLU A 311 32.26 18.36 23.35
N ASN A 312 33.52 18.72 23.61
CA ASN A 312 33.99 19.02 24.95
C ASN A 312 33.71 20.49 25.29
N GLY A 313 33.09 20.76 26.44
CA GLY A 313 32.69 22.11 26.85
C GLY A 313 32.37 22.19 28.35
N LYS A 314 31.75 23.30 28.78
CA LYS A 314 31.23 23.42 30.16
C LYS A 314 30.15 22.36 30.45
N GLU A 315 29.37 22.02 29.44
CA GLU A 315 28.42 20.92 29.41
C GLU A 315 28.77 20.03 28.22
N PRO A 316 29.39 18.86 28.44
CA PRO A 316 29.73 17.92 27.38
C PRO A 316 28.47 17.41 26.67
N MET A 317 28.51 17.36 25.33
CA MET A 317 27.37 16.95 24.52
C MET A 317 27.75 16.00 23.38
N LEU A 318 26.76 15.22 22.96
CA LEU A 318 26.81 14.37 21.78
C LEU A 318 26.01 15.01 20.66
N LEU A 319 26.57 15.06 19.46
CA LEU A 319 25.90 15.56 18.25
C LEU A 319 25.77 14.42 17.25
N VAL A 320 24.61 14.32 16.62
CA VAL A 320 24.37 13.42 15.50
C VAL A 320 24.47 14.21 14.22
N MET A 321 25.24 13.69 13.28
CA MET A 321 25.48 14.30 11.98
C MET A 321 25.30 13.24 10.89
N ILE A 322 24.73 13.64 9.76
CA ILE A 322 24.43 12.73 8.65
C ILE A 322 24.80 13.35 7.30
N THR A 323 25.06 12.52 6.31
CA THR A 323 25.30 12.98 4.94
C THR A 323 23.97 13.12 4.17
N PRO A 324 23.66 14.33 3.64
CA PRO A 324 22.44 14.55 2.85
C PRO A 324 22.37 13.72 1.57
N GLU A 325 21.15 13.37 1.16
CA GLU A 325 20.89 12.69 -0.13
C GLU A 325 21.38 13.54 -1.32
N THR A 326 21.23 14.87 -1.24
CA THR A 326 21.52 15.79 -2.34
C THR A 326 23.01 16.12 -2.52
N THR A 327 23.83 15.92 -1.48
CA THR A 327 25.20 16.43 -1.45
C THR A 327 26.08 15.58 -0.53
N ARG A 328 27.02 14.84 -1.14
CA ARG A 328 27.82 13.80 -0.47
C ARG A 328 29.08 14.29 0.27
N ASN A 329 29.33 15.60 0.28
CA ASN A 329 30.61 16.17 0.71
C ASN A 329 30.58 16.93 2.04
N TYR A 330 29.42 17.03 2.69
CA TYR A 330 29.31 17.66 4.01
C TYR A 330 28.27 16.94 4.87
N LEU A 331 28.30 17.22 6.17
CA LEU A 331 27.41 16.63 7.15
C LEU A 331 26.48 17.69 7.71
N VAL A 332 25.24 17.30 7.98
CA VAL A 332 24.20 18.14 8.59
C VAL A 332 23.55 17.41 9.76
N PRO A 333 22.92 18.11 10.71
CA PRO A 333 22.07 17.47 11.70
C PRO A 333 20.86 16.76 11.07
N PRO A 334 20.35 15.66 11.65
CA PRO A 334 19.15 14.95 11.18
C PRO A 334 17.94 15.85 10.90
N SER A 335 17.71 16.89 11.70
CA SER A 335 16.59 17.81 11.53
C SER A 335 16.58 18.60 10.21
N MET A 336 17.72 18.67 9.51
CA MET A 336 17.84 19.35 8.21
C MET A 336 17.45 18.46 7.02
N GLU A 337 17.24 17.16 7.23
CA GLU A 337 16.77 16.25 6.18
C GLU A 337 15.26 16.25 6.02
N SER A 338 14.78 15.59 4.96
CA SER A 338 13.36 15.39 4.74
C SER A 338 12.66 14.74 5.94
N ASP A 339 11.40 15.11 6.19
CA ASP A 339 10.58 14.50 7.24
C ASP A 339 10.50 12.97 7.09
N GLY A 340 10.51 12.47 5.85
CA GLY A 340 10.53 11.03 5.55
C GLY A 340 11.81 10.34 6.01
N PHE A 341 12.97 10.97 5.81
CA PHE A 341 14.24 10.45 6.31
C PHE A 341 14.30 10.50 7.84
N GLN A 342 13.90 11.62 8.45
CA GLN A 342 13.86 11.75 9.92
C GLN A 342 12.97 10.68 10.56
N TRP A 343 11.80 10.44 9.95
CA TRP A 343 10.90 9.36 10.34
C TRP A 343 11.59 8.00 10.27
N PHE A 344 12.13 7.67 9.10
CA PHE A 344 12.77 6.37 8.87
C PHE A 344 13.92 6.15 9.83
N LEU A 345 14.79 7.14 10.00
CA LEU A 345 15.96 7.03 10.88
C LEU A 345 15.53 6.72 12.32
N SER A 346 14.52 7.42 12.81
CA SER A 346 13.98 7.22 14.16
C SER A 346 13.40 5.81 14.34
N VAL A 347 12.60 5.34 13.38
CA VAL A 347 12.03 3.99 13.41
C VAL A 347 13.11 2.93 13.30
N PHE A 348 14.05 3.10 12.36
CA PHE A 348 15.17 2.19 12.14
C PHE A 348 16.03 2.02 13.40
N ILE A 349 16.38 3.12 14.07
CA ILE A 349 17.12 3.11 15.33
C ILE A 349 16.35 2.37 16.41
N ASN A 350 15.09 2.72 16.62
CA ASN A 350 14.26 2.14 17.69
C ASN A 350 14.02 0.65 17.47
N LEU A 351 13.81 0.21 16.23
CA LEU A 351 13.69 -1.20 15.91
C LEU A 351 15.01 -1.94 16.16
N ASN A 352 16.12 -1.45 15.59
CA ASN A 352 17.42 -2.12 15.72
C ASN A 352 17.89 -2.23 17.17
N ALA A 353 17.87 -1.12 17.91
CA ALA A 353 18.36 -1.08 19.28
C ALA A 353 17.62 -2.05 20.20
N SER A 354 16.35 -2.32 19.88
CA SER A 354 15.49 -3.12 20.72
C SER A 354 15.47 -4.59 20.29
N THR A 355 16.00 -4.94 19.10
CA THR A 355 16.07 -6.32 18.63
C THR A 355 17.07 -7.20 19.40
N ASP A 356 18.14 -6.61 19.95
CA ASP A 356 19.18 -7.30 20.72
C ASP A 356 18.86 -7.33 22.24
N GLY A 357 17.72 -6.78 22.67
CA GLY A 357 17.30 -6.64 24.07
C GLY A 357 15.79 -6.69 24.27
N ASP A 358 15.16 -5.52 24.42
CA ASP A 358 13.78 -5.35 24.91
C ASP A 358 12.67 -6.03 24.07
N TYR A 359 12.92 -6.27 22.78
CA TYR A 359 11.95 -6.86 21.83
C TYR A 359 12.36 -8.24 21.30
N HIS A 360 13.33 -8.90 21.97
CA HIS A 360 13.60 -10.30 21.70
C HIS A 360 12.31 -11.13 21.89
N ASN A 361 11.94 -11.97 20.92
CA ASN A 361 10.72 -12.79 20.95
C ASN A 361 9.40 -11.98 21.01
N SER A 362 9.27 -10.96 20.17
CA SER A 362 8.10 -10.06 20.18
C SER A 362 7.35 -9.99 18.85
N PHE A 363 6.07 -9.61 18.92
CA PHE A 363 5.27 -9.10 17.81
C PHE A 363 5.35 -7.58 17.81
N LEU A 364 5.93 -7.01 16.77
CA LEU A 364 5.93 -5.58 16.51
C LEU A 364 4.64 -5.21 15.79
N LEU A 365 3.86 -4.33 16.40
CA LEU A 365 2.56 -3.87 15.91
C LEU A 365 2.71 -2.44 15.41
N LEU A 366 2.73 -2.28 14.08
CA LEU A 366 3.13 -1.03 13.43
C LEU A 366 1.93 -0.41 12.69
N ASP A 367 1.45 0.75 13.14
CA ASP A 367 0.28 1.39 12.53
C ASP A 367 0.67 2.45 11.48
N ASP A 368 -0.02 2.44 10.34
CA ASP A 368 0.10 3.34 9.18
C ASP A 368 1.55 3.64 8.77
N LEU A 369 2.29 2.58 8.45
CA LEU A 369 3.71 2.68 8.14
C LEU A 369 4.00 3.47 6.86
N GLY A 370 5.04 4.32 6.93
CA GLY A 370 5.78 4.79 5.76
C GLY A 370 5.14 5.91 4.95
N VAL A 371 4.10 6.59 5.47
CA VAL A 371 3.34 7.65 4.77
C VAL A 371 4.24 8.78 4.26
N LEU A 372 5.37 9.04 4.92
CA LEU A 372 6.30 10.11 4.57
C LEU A 372 7.43 9.67 3.63
N LEU A 373 7.52 8.37 3.30
CA LEU A 373 8.59 7.83 2.44
C LEU A 373 8.23 7.89 0.96
N HIS A 374 9.24 8.13 0.12
CA HIS A 374 9.12 7.95 -1.33
C HIS A 374 9.11 6.46 -1.73
N PRO A 375 8.44 6.08 -2.84
CA PRO A 375 8.22 4.67 -3.24
C PRO A 375 9.43 3.74 -3.18
N GLY A 376 10.60 4.17 -3.68
CA GLY A 376 11.82 3.36 -3.62
C GLY A 376 12.25 3.05 -2.18
N LYS A 377 12.13 4.04 -1.29
CA LYS A 377 12.44 3.89 0.14
C LYS A 377 11.40 3.06 0.88
N GLN A 378 10.14 3.10 0.44
CA GLN A 378 9.09 2.22 0.95
C GLN A 378 9.44 0.74 0.71
N LYS A 379 9.89 0.42 -0.52
CA LYS A 379 10.31 -0.94 -0.88
C LYS A 379 11.51 -1.42 -0.05
N ASN A 380 12.57 -0.60 0.03
CA ASN A 380 13.74 -0.94 0.84
C ASN A 380 13.39 -1.14 2.32
N PHE A 381 12.48 -0.33 2.86
CA PHE A 381 12.06 -0.48 4.25
C PHE A 381 11.22 -1.74 4.48
N LEU A 382 10.33 -2.09 3.53
CA LEU A 382 9.61 -3.37 3.58
C LEU A 382 10.57 -4.56 3.55
N GLU A 383 11.60 -4.51 2.70
CA GLU A 383 12.66 -5.53 2.64
C GLU A 383 13.40 -5.62 3.98
N PHE A 384 13.79 -4.49 4.59
CA PHE A 384 14.39 -4.46 5.92
C PHE A 384 13.52 -5.14 6.99
N LEU A 385 12.22 -4.79 7.03
CA LEU A 385 11.29 -5.38 7.99
C LEU A 385 11.18 -6.90 7.82
N ARG A 386 11.24 -7.40 6.58
CA ARG A 386 11.08 -8.82 6.27
C ARG A 386 12.36 -9.63 6.45
N GLU A 387 13.49 -9.09 6.00
CA GLU A 387 14.72 -9.85 5.79
C GLU A 387 15.81 -9.54 6.83
N SER A 388 15.89 -8.30 7.31
CA SER A 388 16.99 -7.87 8.18
C SER A 388 16.70 -8.03 9.67
N LEU A 389 15.41 -8.06 10.07
CA LEU A 389 15.06 -8.26 11.48
C LEU A 389 15.31 -9.72 11.92
N PRO A 390 15.76 -9.96 13.17
CA PRO A 390 15.98 -11.31 13.71
C PRO A 390 14.78 -12.25 13.60
N VAL A 391 15.02 -13.53 13.28
CA VAL A 391 13.99 -14.56 12.95
C VAL A 391 12.89 -14.71 14.00
N ASN A 392 13.17 -14.37 15.25
CA ASN A 392 12.23 -14.45 16.38
C ASN A 392 11.33 -13.21 16.56
N ILE A 393 11.41 -12.22 15.66
CA ILE A 393 10.57 -11.02 15.69
C ILE A 393 9.49 -11.11 14.61
N TYR A 394 8.23 -11.08 15.04
CA TYR A 394 7.07 -11.06 14.15
C TYR A 394 6.57 -9.63 13.96
N ILE A 395 5.90 -9.37 12.85
CA ILE A 395 5.45 -8.02 12.49
C ILE A 395 4.02 -8.10 12.01
N ILE A 396 3.15 -7.29 12.60
CA ILE A 396 1.81 -7.03 12.08
C ILE A 396 1.72 -5.54 11.86
N TYR A 397 1.50 -5.12 10.61
CA TYR A 397 1.47 -3.71 10.28
C TYR A 397 0.26 -3.32 9.46
N THR A 398 -0.08 -2.04 9.48
CA THR A 398 -1.15 -1.47 8.64
C THR A 398 -0.55 -0.50 7.62
N THR A 399 -1.13 -0.45 6.43
CA THR A 399 -0.72 0.50 5.39
C THR A 399 -1.81 0.73 4.36
N HIS A 400 -1.77 1.91 3.73
CA HIS A 400 -2.50 2.23 2.51
C HIS A 400 -1.58 2.39 1.30
N LEU A 401 -0.27 2.16 1.48
CA LEU A 401 0.74 2.46 0.48
C LEU A 401 0.99 1.23 -0.41
N PRO A 402 0.85 1.36 -1.74
CA PRO A 402 1.02 0.23 -2.66
C PRO A 402 2.38 -0.47 -2.55
N PHE A 403 3.45 0.30 -2.34
CA PHE A 403 4.82 -0.25 -2.28
C PHE A 403 5.17 -0.90 -0.93
N PHE A 404 4.28 -0.82 0.06
CA PHE A 404 4.39 -1.58 1.32
C PHE A 404 3.59 -2.89 1.29
N ILE A 405 3.02 -3.26 0.14
CA ILE A 405 2.23 -4.48 -0.02
C ILE A 405 3.12 -5.59 -0.63
N PRO A 406 3.40 -6.68 0.10
CA PRO A 406 4.24 -7.79 -0.35
C PRO A 406 3.46 -8.72 -1.28
N LEU A 407 3.30 -8.33 -2.55
CA LEU A 407 2.56 -9.11 -3.54
C LEU A 407 3.18 -10.49 -3.83
N ASP A 408 4.46 -10.67 -3.50
CA ASP A 408 5.20 -11.92 -3.60
C ASP A 408 4.90 -12.90 -2.44
N ILE A 409 4.17 -12.47 -1.40
CA ILE A 409 3.66 -13.32 -0.32
C ILE A 409 2.18 -12.98 -0.07
N PRO A 410 1.26 -13.40 -0.96
CA PRO A 410 -0.17 -13.07 -0.85
C PRO A 410 -0.79 -13.47 0.50
N GLU A 411 -0.31 -14.55 1.11
CA GLU A 411 -0.79 -15.07 2.38
C GLU A 411 -0.52 -14.15 3.58
N SER A 412 0.38 -13.17 3.42
CA SER A 412 0.64 -12.13 4.41
C SER A 412 -0.33 -10.96 4.33
N ILE A 413 -1.15 -10.88 3.27
CA ILE A 413 -2.05 -9.76 3.00
C ILE A 413 -3.44 -10.08 3.53
N LEU A 414 -3.86 -9.37 4.56
CA LEU A 414 -5.20 -9.49 5.15
C LEU A 414 -6.03 -8.25 4.82
N LEU A 415 -7.06 -8.46 4.01
CA LEU A 415 -8.02 -7.41 3.64
C LEU A 415 -9.14 -7.34 4.68
N LEU A 416 -9.35 -6.15 5.23
CA LEU A 416 -10.32 -5.88 6.28
C LEU A 416 -11.45 -5.01 5.73
N SER A 417 -12.66 -5.55 5.82
CA SER A 417 -13.89 -4.83 5.52
C SER A 417 -14.72 -4.62 6.78
N ARG A 418 -15.57 -3.61 6.74
CA ARG A 418 -16.52 -3.30 7.82
C ARG A 418 -17.93 -3.69 7.35
N VAL A 419 -18.52 -4.68 8.02
CA VAL A 419 -19.87 -5.18 7.75
C VAL A 419 -20.69 -5.05 9.02
N ASP A 420 -21.78 -4.28 8.99
CA ASP A 420 -22.70 -4.10 10.11
C ASP A 420 -21.99 -3.82 11.44
N THR A 421 -21.03 -2.89 11.43
CA THR A 421 -20.18 -2.50 12.58
C THR A 421 -19.20 -3.56 13.11
N SER A 422 -19.13 -4.72 12.47
CA SER A 422 -18.11 -5.75 12.71
C SER A 422 -16.95 -5.61 11.72
N THR A 423 -15.76 -6.01 12.15
CA THR A 423 -14.58 -6.12 11.28
C THR A 423 -14.53 -7.53 10.74
N LYS A 424 -14.36 -7.71 9.44
CA LYS A 424 -14.24 -9.03 8.83
C LYS A 424 -13.07 -9.09 7.87
N ILE A 425 -12.39 -10.23 7.84
CA ILE A 425 -11.47 -10.56 6.76
C ILE A 425 -12.29 -10.75 5.50
N LEU A 426 -11.87 -10.08 4.44
CA LEU A 426 -12.52 -10.11 3.15
C LEU A 426 -12.02 -11.35 2.37
N ASP A 427 -12.94 -12.25 2.08
CA ASP A 427 -12.68 -13.41 1.23
C ASP A 427 -12.93 -13.05 -0.24
N LEU A 428 -11.87 -12.97 -1.03
CA LEU A 428 -11.93 -12.56 -2.43
C LEU A 428 -12.64 -13.57 -3.32
N MET A 429 -12.63 -14.86 -2.97
CA MET A 429 -13.27 -15.89 -3.79
C MET A 429 -14.79 -15.71 -3.82
N ASN A 430 -15.36 -15.27 -2.69
CA ASN A 430 -16.80 -15.09 -2.50
C ASN A 430 -17.31 -13.70 -2.94
N LEU A 431 -16.47 -12.85 -3.53
CA LEU A 431 -16.77 -11.46 -3.88
C LEU A 431 -17.17 -11.22 -5.34
N GLN A 432 -17.25 -12.23 -6.19
CA GLN A 432 -17.34 -12.04 -7.65
C GLN A 432 -18.46 -11.07 -8.10
N ASP A 433 -19.62 -11.04 -7.43
CA ASP A 433 -20.71 -10.12 -7.79
C ASP A 433 -20.64 -8.77 -7.03
N ASP A 434 -20.10 -8.76 -5.81
CA ASP A 434 -20.14 -7.62 -4.88
C ASP A 434 -18.80 -6.85 -4.74
N TRP A 435 -17.74 -7.28 -5.44
CA TRP A 435 -16.39 -6.68 -5.31
C TRP A 435 -16.37 -5.17 -5.58
N LYS A 436 -17.31 -4.66 -6.40
CA LYS A 436 -17.43 -3.24 -6.70
C LYS A 436 -17.73 -2.41 -5.45
N ASP A 437 -18.48 -2.97 -4.52
CA ASP A 437 -18.81 -2.32 -3.25
C ASP A 437 -17.63 -2.37 -2.26
N GLN A 438 -16.64 -3.22 -2.52
CA GLN A 438 -15.40 -3.34 -1.75
C GLN A 438 -14.22 -2.60 -2.39
N ARG A 439 -14.44 -1.78 -3.43
CA ARG A 439 -13.37 -1.07 -4.15
C ARG A 439 -12.46 -0.24 -3.26
N ASP A 440 -13.00 0.38 -2.21
CA ASP A 440 -12.22 1.19 -1.27
C ASP A 440 -11.28 0.33 -0.40
N VAL A 441 -11.73 -0.89 -0.02
CA VAL A 441 -10.91 -1.87 0.71
C VAL A 441 -9.81 -2.42 -0.19
N LEU A 442 -10.16 -2.69 -1.46
CA LEU A 442 -9.23 -3.24 -2.45
C LEU A 442 -8.28 -2.18 -3.02
N ALA A 443 -8.55 -0.88 -2.85
CA ALA A 443 -7.82 0.20 -3.53
C ALA A 443 -6.28 0.12 -3.37
N PRO A 444 -5.71 -0.14 -2.18
CA PRO A 444 -4.26 -0.25 -2.03
C PRO A 444 -3.69 -1.43 -2.82
N VAL A 445 -4.35 -2.59 -2.78
CA VAL A 445 -3.93 -3.78 -3.52
C VAL A 445 -4.15 -3.60 -5.03
N ARG A 446 -5.22 -2.94 -5.45
CA ARG A 446 -5.46 -2.54 -6.85
C ARG A 446 -4.34 -1.64 -7.35
N ALA A 447 -3.87 -0.70 -6.54
CA ALA A 447 -2.76 0.16 -6.91
C ALA A 447 -1.43 -0.59 -6.97
N ALA A 448 -1.19 -1.56 -6.07
CA ALA A 448 0.03 -2.36 -6.06
C ALA A 448 0.09 -3.34 -7.24
N LEU A 449 -0.99 -4.08 -7.51
CA LEU A 449 -1.07 -5.00 -8.64
C LEU A 449 -1.16 -4.26 -9.99
N GLY A 450 -1.90 -3.15 -10.01
CA GLY A 450 -2.35 -2.45 -11.20
C GLY A 450 -3.88 -2.48 -11.29
N TYR A 451 -4.51 -1.30 -11.40
CA TYR A 451 -5.96 -1.14 -11.29
C TYR A 451 -6.76 -2.05 -12.24
N GLY A 452 -6.26 -2.25 -13.47
CA GLY A 452 -6.91 -3.11 -14.46
C GLY A 452 -6.71 -4.61 -14.23
N ILE A 453 -5.63 -5.00 -13.55
CA ILE A 453 -5.26 -6.40 -13.36
C ILE A 453 -6.15 -7.02 -12.30
N LEU A 454 -6.29 -6.34 -11.15
CA LEU A 454 -7.14 -6.86 -10.09
C LEU A 454 -8.60 -6.98 -10.54
N ASP A 455 -9.12 -5.94 -11.20
CA ASP A 455 -10.49 -5.92 -11.70
C ASP A 455 -10.73 -7.07 -12.72
N SER A 456 -9.71 -7.45 -13.48
CA SER A 456 -9.81 -8.54 -14.46
C SER A 456 -10.10 -9.89 -13.81
N PHE A 457 -9.62 -10.15 -12.59
CA PHE A 457 -9.89 -11.40 -11.86
C PHE A 457 -11.35 -11.57 -11.48
N PHE A 458 -12.07 -10.47 -11.26
CA PHE A 458 -13.50 -10.50 -10.90
C PHE A 458 -14.42 -10.41 -12.11
N VAL A 459 -13.95 -9.86 -13.23
CA VAL A 459 -14.76 -9.68 -14.45
C VAL A 459 -14.67 -10.89 -15.39
N ASN A 460 -13.54 -11.59 -15.42
CA ASN A 460 -13.28 -12.67 -16.36
C ASN A 460 -13.22 -14.01 -15.63
N LYS A 461 -13.63 -15.09 -16.29
CA LYS A 461 -13.54 -16.45 -15.73
C LYS A 461 -12.13 -17.01 -15.80
N THR A 462 -11.34 -16.57 -16.77
CA THR A 462 -9.96 -17.06 -16.97
C THR A 462 -9.04 -15.94 -17.41
N ILE A 463 -7.84 -15.89 -16.85
CA ILE A 463 -6.82 -14.90 -17.22
C ILE A 463 -5.59 -15.58 -17.85
N PHE A 464 -5.09 -15.00 -18.93
CA PHE A 464 -3.80 -15.36 -19.53
C PHE A 464 -2.77 -14.26 -19.26
N PHE A 465 -1.75 -14.57 -18.47
CA PHE A 465 -0.57 -13.73 -18.37
C PHE A 465 0.38 -14.03 -19.53
N VAL A 466 0.84 -12.99 -20.21
CA VAL A 466 1.67 -13.13 -21.41
C VAL A 466 2.93 -12.27 -21.34
N SER A 467 3.99 -12.70 -22.04
CA SER A 467 5.35 -12.11 -21.99
C SER A 467 5.47 -10.63 -22.39
N SER A 468 4.49 -10.06 -23.09
CA SER A 468 4.53 -8.65 -23.49
C SER A 468 3.17 -8.10 -23.89
N ILE A 469 3.07 -6.77 -23.97
CA ILE A 469 1.89 -6.07 -24.51
C ILE A 469 1.66 -6.44 -25.98
N ALA A 470 2.72 -6.64 -26.77
CA ALA A 470 2.61 -7.09 -28.16
C ALA A 470 2.01 -8.51 -28.24
N ASP A 471 2.46 -9.42 -27.37
CA ASP A 471 1.90 -10.77 -27.28
C ASP A 471 0.43 -10.72 -26.86
N GLN A 472 0.06 -9.85 -25.91
CA GLN A 472 -1.34 -9.62 -25.52
C GLN A 472 -2.20 -9.18 -26.70
N ILE A 473 -1.72 -8.22 -27.49
CA ILE A 473 -2.41 -7.69 -28.67
C ILE A 473 -2.67 -8.83 -29.66
N ILE A 474 -1.61 -9.56 -30.05
CA ILE A 474 -1.69 -10.64 -31.05
C ILE A 474 -2.57 -11.78 -30.54
N LEU A 475 -2.32 -12.31 -29.35
CA LEU A 475 -3.00 -13.49 -28.83
C LEU A 475 -4.49 -13.23 -28.56
N ASN A 476 -4.85 -12.04 -28.11
CA ASN A 476 -6.26 -11.66 -27.96
C ASN A 476 -7.00 -11.67 -29.31
N PHE A 477 -6.37 -11.16 -30.37
CA PHE A 477 -6.94 -11.24 -31.72
C PHE A 477 -7.07 -12.68 -32.23
N ILE A 478 -6.04 -13.51 -32.02
CA ILE A 478 -6.07 -14.93 -32.41
C ILE A 478 -7.20 -15.65 -31.68
N TRP A 479 -7.35 -15.42 -30.38
CA TRP A 479 -8.42 -15.99 -29.55
C TRP A 479 -9.82 -15.61 -30.07
N ASP A 480 -10.08 -14.31 -30.23
CA ASP A 480 -11.36 -13.81 -30.71
C ASP A 480 -11.69 -14.33 -32.11
N ARG A 481 -10.71 -14.26 -33.03
CA ARG A 481 -10.92 -14.69 -34.42
C ARG A 481 -11.16 -16.20 -34.51
N TYR A 482 -10.44 -17.01 -33.72
CA TYR A 482 -10.66 -18.45 -33.64
C TYR A 482 -12.06 -18.80 -33.17
N ASN A 483 -12.54 -18.12 -32.11
CA ASN A 483 -13.88 -18.33 -31.58
C ASN A 483 -14.98 -17.97 -32.59
N VAL A 484 -14.77 -16.90 -33.38
CA VAL A 484 -15.65 -16.58 -34.52
C VAL A 484 -15.62 -17.69 -35.58
N ILE A 485 -14.45 -18.21 -35.94
CA ILE A 485 -14.31 -19.32 -36.91
C ILE A 485 -15.04 -20.58 -36.43
N LYS A 486 -14.98 -20.88 -35.13
CA LYS A 486 -15.60 -22.06 -34.52
C LYS A 486 -17.05 -21.87 -34.08
N ASN A 487 -17.66 -20.71 -34.31
CA ASN A 487 -19.01 -20.34 -33.84
C ASN A 487 -19.20 -20.44 -32.31
N ASN A 488 -18.14 -20.24 -31.52
CA ASN A 488 -18.21 -20.21 -30.06
C ASN A 488 -18.39 -18.76 -29.57
N ILE A 489 -19.60 -18.41 -29.10
CA ILE A 489 -19.99 -17.03 -28.74
C ILE A 489 -19.50 -16.61 -27.33
N LYS A 490 -18.83 -17.50 -26.58
CA LYS A 490 -18.37 -17.23 -25.20
C LYS A 490 -17.02 -16.50 -25.10
N SER A 491 -16.69 -15.61 -26.05
CA SER A 491 -15.39 -14.90 -26.05
C SER A 491 -15.21 -13.89 -24.91
N LYS A 492 -16.26 -13.59 -24.13
CA LYS A 492 -16.24 -12.56 -23.08
C LYS A 492 -15.73 -13.05 -21.71
N ASP A 493 -15.39 -14.32 -21.58
CA ASP A 493 -15.01 -14.92 -20.30
C ASP A 493 -13.48 -14.96 -20.07
N VAL A 494 -12.68 -14.40 -20.98
CA VAL A 494 -11.21 -14.46 -20.97
C VAL A 494 -10.58 -13.08 -21.07
N ALA A 495 -9.53 -12.84 -20.30
CA ALA A 495 -8.66 -11.67 -20.44
C ALA A 495 -7.20 -12.05 -20.66
N PHE A 496 -6.52 -11.33 -21.55
CA PHE A 496 -5.07 -11.38 -21.73
C PHE A 496 -4.43 -10.17 -21.04
N ILE A 497 -3.40 -10.42 -20.24
CA ILE A 497 -2.66 -9.40 -19.50
C ILE A 497 -1.18 -9.54 -19.87
N GLY A 498 -0.70 -8.62 -20.69
CA GLY A 498 0.71 -8.52 -21.07
C GLY A 498 1.44 -7.54 -20.16
N GLN A 499 2.60 -7.96 -19.68
CA GLN A 499 3.57 -7.08 -19.04
C GLN A 499 4.91 -7.22 -19.76
N ASN A 500 5.70 -6.15 -19.76
CA ASN A 500 7.09 -6.28 -20.22
C ASN A 500 7.83 -7.28 -19.31
N GLU A 501 8.84 -7.98 -19.83
CA GLU A 501 9.57 -9.08 -19.16
C GLU A 501 10.18 -8.65 -17.80
N ASP A 502 9.35 -8.60 -16.76
CA ASP A 502 9.67 -8.23 -15.39
C ASP A 502 9.08 -9.25 -14.41
N ASP A 503 9.47 -9.20 -13.14
CA ASP A 503 9.00 -10.17 -12.14
C ASP A 503 7.52 -9.96 -11.72
N SER A 504 6.74 -9.09 -12.38
CA SER A 504 5.32 -8.85 -12.00
C SER A 504 4.42 -10.05 -12.29
N ILE A 505 4.66 -10.79 -13.38
CA ILE A 505 3.89 -12.01 -13.73
C ILE A 505 4.00 -13.05 -12.60
N TYR A 506 5.18 -13.16 -11.98
CA TYR A 506 5.39 -14.05 -10.84
C TYR A 506 4.44 -13.69 -9.68
N SER A 507 4.41 -12.41 -9.29
CA SER A 507 3.52 -11.92 -8.23
C SER A 507 2.05 -12.12 -8.57
N TYR A 508 1.63 -11.87 -9.82
CA TYR A 508 0.25 -12.09 -10.24
C TYR A 508 -0.15 -13.57 -10.19
N ALA A 509 0.76 -14.47 -10.57
CA ALA A 509 0.53 -15.91 -10.51
C ALA A 509 0.35 -16.40 -9.07
N LEU A 510 1.21 -15.95 -8.15
CA LEU A 510 1.09 -16.25 -6.73
C LEU A 510 -0.24 -15.75 -6.17
N TRP A 511 -0.61 -14.52 -6.52
CA TRP A 511 -1.83 -13.89 -6.04
C TRP A 511 -3.09 -14.57 -6.60
N ALA A 512 -3.06 -14.95 -7.89
CA ALA A 512 -4.12 -15.71 -8.53
C ALA A 512 -4.30 -17.09 -7.87
N ARG A 513 -3.20 -17.82 -7.68
CA ARG A 513 -3.19 -19.13 -7.00
C ARG A 513 -3.73 -19.03 -5.58
N TYR A 514 -3.24 -18.09 -4.77
CA TYR A 514 -3.64 -17.96 -3.37
C TYR A 514 -5.13 -17.69 -3.20
N ASN A 515 -5.70 -16.88 -4.10
CA ASN A 515 -7.12 -16.53 -4.08
C ASN A 515 -8.00 -17.45 -4.95
N ASN A 516 -7.44 -18.56 -5.47
CA ASN A 516 -8.13 -19.52 -6.34
C ASN A 516 -8.76 -18.92 -7.61
N PHE A 517 -8.14 -17.89 -8.18
CA PHE A 517 -8.56 -17.37 -9.49
C PHE A 517 -8.05 -18.27 -10.62
N PRO A 518 -8.87 -18.61 -11.64
CA PRO A 518 -8.38 -19.39 -12.78
C PRO A 518 -7.45 -18.58 -13.67
N PHE A 519 -6.22 -19.08 -13.88
CA PHE A 519 -5.23 -18.42 -14.72
C PHE A 519 -4.33 -19.41 -15.48
N TYR A 520 -3.71 -18.90 -16.54
CA TYR A 520 -2.66 -19.55 -17.31
C TYR A 520 -1.58 -18.53 -17.66
N ILE A 521 -0.37 -19.01 -17.93
CA ILE A 521 0.79 -18.19 -18.26
C ILE A 521 1.38 -18.69 -19.57
N ILE A 522 1.48 -17.81 -20.56
CA ILE A 522 2.09 -18.09 -21.86
C ILE A 522 3.33 -17.23 -21.99
N LEU A 523 4.50 -17.87 -22.02
CA LEU A 523 5.79 -17.18 -22.11
C LEU A 523 6.49 -17.50 -23.43
N ASN A 524 7.25 -16.54 -23.93
CA ASN A 524 8.24 -16.79 -24.98
C ASN A 524 9.31 -17.76 -24.46
N ASP A 525 9.95 -18.52 -25.35
CA ASP A 525 11.08 -19.41 -25.00
C ASP A 525 12.37 -18.61 -24.85
N SER A 526 12.33 -17.53 -24.06
CA SER A 526 13.47 -16.66 -23.75
C SER A 526 14.16 -17.09 -22.47
N LYS A 527 15.37 -16.56 -22.20
CA LYS A 527 16.04 -16.74 -20.90
C LYS A 527 15.15 -16.30 -19.73
N TYR A 528 14.41 -15.22 -19.90
CA TYR A 528 13.44 -14.75 -18.92
C TYR A 528 12.31 -15.76 -18.75
N GLY A 529 11.70 -16.24 -19.85
CA GLY A 529 10.62 -17.23 -19.81
C GLY A 529 11.02 -18.53 -19.11
N GLN A 530 12.22 -19.03 -19.40
CA GLN A 530 12.79 -20.22 -18.75
C GLN A 530 13.03 -19.99 -17.26
N SER A 531 13.68 -18.87 -16.89
CA SER A 531 13.94 -18.49 -15.50
C SER A 531 12.64 -18.34 -14.69
N LEU A 532 11.62 -17.66 -15.25
CA LEU A 532 10.33 -17.49 -14.60
C LEU A 532 9.60 -18.83 -14.43
N LYS A 533 9.65 -19.71 -15.43
CA LYS A 533 9.10 -21.06 -15.32
C LYS A 533 9.76 -21.83 -14.17
N GLU A 534 11.08 -21.80 -14.05
CA GLU A 534 11.80 -22.43 -12.94
C GLU A 534 11.39 -21.86 -11.57
N LYS A 535 11.24 -20.53 -11.46
CA LYS A 535 10.74 -19.87 -10.24
C LYS A 535 9.34 -20.37 -9.87
N LEU A 536 8.43 -20.45 -10.85
CA LEU A 536 7.04 -20.89 -10.65
C LEU A 536 6.92 -22.39 -10.35
N SER A 537 7.80 -23.22 -10.92
CA SER A 537 7.91 -24.65 -10.60
C SER A 537 8.25 -24.89 -9.13
N ARG A 538 9.11 -24.06 -8.53
CA ARG A 538 9.42 -24.15 -7.07
C ARG A 538 8.20 -23.88 -6.19
N MET A 539 7.18 -23.21 -6.74
CA MET A 539 5.91 -22.91 -6.07
C MET A 539 4.78 -23.85 -6.52
N ASN A 540 5.09 -24.93 -7.27
CA ASN A 540 4.13 -25.89 -7.83
C ASN A 540 3.06 -25.25 -8.74
N ILE A 541 3.41 -24.21 -9.51
CA ILE A 541 2.52 -23.49 -10.45
C ILE A 541 2.78 -23.90 -11.92
N ASP A 542 3.75 -24.76 -12.18
CA ASP A 542 4.23 -25.07 -13.53
C ASP A 542 3.19 -25.71 -14.45
N GLU A 543 2.15 -26.34 -13.90
CA GLU A 543 0.99 -26.83 -14.66
C GLU A 543 0.23 -25.70 -15.38
N HIS A 544 0.28 -24.48 -14.84
CA HIS A 544 -0.33 -23.29 -15.45
C HIS A 544 0.60 -22.59 -16.45
N VAL A 545 1.85 -23.04 -16.61
CA VAL A 545 2.88 -22.32 -17.39
C VAL A 545 3.22 -23.04 -18.68
N LYS A 546 3.07 -22.33 -19.81
CA LYS A 546 3.49 -22.80 -21.12
C LYS A 546 4.54 -21.89 -21.73
N LEU A 547 5.63 -22.51 -22.18
CA LEU A 547 6.55 -21.87 -23.12
C LEU A 547 6.04 -22.10 -24.54
N ILE A 548 6.04 -21.05 -25.35
CA ILE A 548 5.81 -21.16 -26.79
C ILE A 548 6.88 -22.10 -27.37
N PRO A 549 6.50 -23.07 -28.25
CA PRO A 549 7.46 -24.03 -28.79
C PRO A 549 8.62 -23.34 -29.51
N SER A 550 9.83 -23.86 -29.34
CA SER A 550 10.99 -23.35 -30.08
C SER A 550 10.83 -23.66 -31.58
N LYS A 551 10.93 -22.65 -32.43
CA LYS A 551 10.93 -22.82 -33.88
C LYS A 551 12.31 -23.25 -34.34
N ILE A 552 12.38 -24.32 -35.14
CA ILE A 552 13.66 -24.87 -35.64
C ILE A 552 14.49 -23.76 -36.31
N GLY A 553 15.71 -23.55 -35.80
CA GLY A 553 16.67 -22.55 -36.28
C GLY A 553 16.56 -21.16 -35.65
N VAL A 554 15.59 -20.94 -34.74
CA VAL A 554 15.40 -19.69 -34.02
C VAL A 554 15.87 -19.85 -32.57
N ASP A 555 16.84 -19.02 -32.17
CA ASP A 555 17.17 -18.84 -30.74
C ASP A 555 16.10 -17.92 -30.12
N GLU A 556 15.47 -18.36 -29.03
CA GLU A 556 14.44 -17.61 -28.28
C GLU A 556 13.18 -17.26 -29.10
N SER A 557 12.27 -18.23 -29.24
CA SER A 557 11.07 -18.07 -30.08
C SER A 557 9.99 -17.20 -29.43
N THR A 558 9.37 -16.36 -30.26
CA THR A 558 8.29 -15.41 -29.93
C THR A 558 7.01 -15.71 -30.72
N VAL A 559 5.88 -15.11 -30.34
CA VAL A 559 4.61 -15.26 -31.09
C VAL A 559 4.76 -14.84 -32.54
N GLU A 560 5.49 -13.75 -32.80
CA GLU A 560 5.71 -13.20 -34.13
C GLU A 560 6.49 -14.16 -35.04
N ASP A 561 7.32 -15.04 -34.49
CA ASP A 561 8.04 -16.04 -35.29
C ASP A 561 7.12 -17.02 -36.01
N PHE A 562 5.86 -17.13 -35.59
CA PHE A 562 4.85 -17.99 -36.22
C PHE A 562 3.96 -17.25 -37.23
N ILE A 563 4.20 -15.95 -37.45
CA ILE A 563 3.50 -15.13 -38.43
C ILE A 563 4.33 -15.06 -39.72
N ASP A 564 3.65 -14.89 -40.86
CA ASP A 564 4.34 -14.75 -42.16
C ASP A 564 5.28 -13.51 -42.14
N PRO A 565 6.58 -13.68 -42.45
CA PRO A 565 7.55 -12.58 -42.52
C PRO A 565 7.10 -11.41 -43.39
N ASP A 566 6.33 -11.66 -44.45
CA ASP A 566 5.83 -10.62 -45.36
C ASP A 566 4.79 -9.72 -44.66
N ILE A 567 3.99 -10.29 -43.74
CA ILE A 567 3.03 -9.53 -42.93
C ILE A 567 3.78 -8.68 -41.91
N ILE A 568 4.78 -9.25 -41.25
CA ILE A 568 5.59 -8.58 -40.23
C ILE A 568 6.35 -7.39 -40.85
N ALA A 569 7.02 -7.61 -42.00
CA ALA A 569 7.75 -6.57 -42.70
C ALA A 569 6.83 -5.40 -43.09
N LYS A 570 5.64 -5.69 -43.63
CA LYS A 570 4.64 -4.68 -43.99
C LYS A 570 4.14 -3.92 -42.76
N ALA A 571 3.87 -4.62 -41.67
CA ALA A 571 3.41 -4.00 -40.42
C ALA A 571 4.47 -3.05 -39.84
N TYR A 572 5.72 -3.51 -39.76
CA TYR A 572 6.84 -2.72 -39.28
C TYR A 572 7.05 -1.44 -40.11
N VAL A 573 7.13 -1.60 -41.43
CA VAL A 573 7.34 -0.49 -42.38
C VAL A 573 6.21 0.52 -42.29
N LYS A 574 4.96 0.05 -42.18
CA LYS A 574 3.79 0.90 -42.05
C LYS A 574 3.78 1.68 -40.73
N HIS A 575 4.03 1.00 -39.61
CA HIS A 575 4.03 1.63 -38.28
C HIS A 575 5.12 2.72 -38.17
N HIS A 576 6.33 2.40 -38.62
CA HIS A 576 7.47 3.31 -38.57
C HIS A 576 7.49 4.34 -39.72
N LYS A 577 6.43 4.42 -40.53
CA LYS A 577 6.28 5.37 -41.65
C LYS A 577 7.46 5.32 -42.62
N ILE A 578 7.92 4.11 -42.90
CA ILE A 578 8.99 3.85 -43.86
C ILE A 578 8.34 3.71 -45.24
N TYR A 579 8.66 4.60 -46.19
CA TYR A 579 7.98 4.66 -47.49
C TYR A 579 8.84 4.15 -48.66
N SER A 580 9.84 3.30 -48.40
CA SER A 580 10.73 2.74 -49.43
C SER A 580 10.39 1.29 -49.72
N GLU A 581 10.04 0.98 -50.97
CA GLU A 581 9.85 -0.40 -51.43
C GLU A 581 11.13 -1.23 -51.32
N ASP A 582 12.30 -0.64 -51.58
CA ASP A 582 13.60 -1.30 -51.44
C ASP A 582 13.85 -1.72 -49.98
N GLN A 583 13.50 -0.87 -49.02
CA GLN A 583 13.61 -1.20 -47.60
C GLN A 583 12.63 -2.30 -47.18
N LEU A 584 11.41 -2.30 -47.71
CA LEU A 584 10.45 -3.39 -47.46
C LEU A 584 10.97 -4.72 -48.02
N GLN A 585 11.48 -4.74 -49.25
CA GLN A 585 12.04 -5.95 -49.86
C GLN A 585 13.27 -6.45 -49.10
N TYR A 586 14.16 -5.53 -48.71
CA TYR A 586 15.33 -5.88 -47.90
C TYR A 586 14.92 -6.43 -46.53
N LEU A 587 14.01 -5.76 -45.80
CA LEU A 587 13.52 -6.22 -44.51
C LEU A 587 12.86 -7.60 -44.59
N THR A 588 12.05 -7.82 -45.63
CA THR A 588 11.42 -9.11 -45.91
C THR A 588 12.49 -10.20 -46.15
N SER A 589 13.54 -9.89 -46.90
CA SER A 589 14.62 -10.84 -47.20
C SER A 589 15.39 -11.25 -45.93
N ILE A 590 15.65 -10.33 -45.01
CA ILE A 590 16.36 -10.64 -43.77
C ILE A 590 15.47 -11.37 -42.77
N LEU A 591 14.17 -11.05 -42.67
CA LEU A 591 13.24 -11.76 -41.80
C LEU A 591 13.05 -13.23 -42.20
N ARG A 592 13.19 -13.55 -43.50
CA ARG A 592 13.15 -14.94 -44.00
C ARG A 592 14.35 -15.78 -43.57
N ASN A 593 15.46 -15.18 -43.10
CA ASN A 593 16.66 -15.91 -42.66
C ASN A 593 16.52 -16.58 -41.27
N ARG A 594 15.31 -16.65 -40.70
CA ARG A 594 14.91 -17.47 -39.52
C ARG A 594 15.82 -17.38 -38.29
N LYS A 595 16.32 -16.18 -37.96
CA LYS A 595 17.14 -15.93 -36.75
C LYS A 595 16.35 -15.26 -35.61
N GLY A 596 15.04 -15.46 -35.54
CA GLY A 596 14.17 -14.78 -34.58
C GLY A 596 13.75 -13.41 -35.08
N VAL A 597 12.44 -13.20 -35.23
CA VAL A 597 11.86 -11.98 -35.80
C VAL A 597 12.26 -10.75 -34.98
N ILE A 598 12.07 -10.80 -33.65
CA ILE A 598 12.30 -9.65 -32.78
C ILE A 598 13.78 -9.25 -32.76
N ARG A 599 14.70 -10.23 -32.73
CA ARG A 599 16.15 -9.96 -32.85
C ARG A 599 16.48 -9.22 -34.14
N ILE A 600 15.95 -9.68 -35.27
CA ILE A 600 16.20 -9.05 -36.58
C ILE A 600 15.63 -7.63 -36.63
N LEU A 601 14.43 -7.41 -36.09
CA LEU A 601 13.81 -6.08 -36.06
C LEU A 601 14.59 -5.12 -35.16
N ASN A 602 15.08 -5.56 -34.00
CA ASN A 602 15.95 -4.76 -33.14
C ASN A 602 17.25 -4.37 -33.85
N GLU A 603 17.97 -5.34 -34.42
CA GLU A 603 19.22 -5.09 -35.16
C GLU A 603 19.01 -4.14 -36.35
N TYR A 604 17.92 -4.34 -37.09
CA TYR A 604 17.55 -3.45 -38.19
C TYR A 604 17.23 -2.04 -37.71
N SER A 605 16.50 -1.91 -36.60
CA SER A 605 16.12 -0.62 -36.02
C SER A 605 17.33 0.14 -35.53
N GLU A 606 18.22 -0.51 -34.78
CA GLU A 606 19.49 0.07 -34.31
C GLU A 606 20.35 0.56 -35.47
N LYS A 607 20.52 -0.26 -36.52
CA LYS A 607 21.30 0.10 -37.71
C LYS A 607 20.75 1.32 -38.44
N ASN A 608 19.44 1.54 -38.38
CA ASN A 608 18.76 2.64 -39.07
C ASN A 608 18.37 3.79 -38.11
N ASN A 609 18.80 3.77 -36.85
CA ASN A 609 18.40 4.74 -35.81
C ASN A 609 16.88 4.90 -35.67
N ILE A 610 16.14 3.79 -35.77
CA ILE A 610 14.71 3.73 -35.54
C ILE A 610 14.47 3.29 -34.09
N ASP A 611 13.58 3.97 -33.39
CA ASP A 611 13.07 3.50 -32.09
C ASP A 611 12.01 2.43 -32.35
N TYR A 612 12.30 1.17 -32.04
CA TYR A 612 11.43 0.06 -32.37
C TYR A 612 10.24 -0.02 -31.41
N ASP A 613 9.04 0.12 -31.95
CA ASP A 613 7.79 -0.04 -31.22
C ASP A 613 7.13 -1.37 -31.61
N ARG A 614 7.43 -2.40 -30.81
CA ARG A 614 6.88 -3.75 -30.98
C ARG A 614 5.35 -3.77 -30.87
N SER A 615 4.78 -3.00 -29.94
CA SER A 615 3.32 -2.95 -29.70
C SER A 615 2.57 -2.28 -30.85
N GLY A 616 3.12 -1.17 -31.38
CA GLY A 616 2.60 -0.53 -32.58
C GLY A 616 2.68 -1.44 -33.82
N THR A 617 3.81 -2.14 -33.97
CA THR A 617 3.95 -3.17 -35.02
C THR A 617 2.91 -4.28 -34.87
N ALA A 618 2.64 -4.77 -33.66
CA ALA A 618 1.60 -5.77 -33.39
C ALA A 618 0.18 -5.30 -33.77
N ASN A 619 -0.15 -4.02 -33.53
CA ASN A 619 -1.42 -3.45 -33.98
C ASN A 619 -1.54 -3.46 -35.51
N GLU A 620 -0.47 -3.14 -36.23
CA GLU A 620 -0.48 -3.19 -37.69
C GLU A 620 -0.53 -4.61 -38.24
N ILE A 621 0.07 -5.59 -37.55
CA ILE A 621 -0.11 -7.01 -37.87
C ILE A 621 -1.61 -7.36 -37.81
N ILE A 622 -2.33 -6.97 -36.75
CA ILE A 622 -3.77 -7.23 -36.63
C ILE A 622 -4.57 -6.55 -37.74
N ASN A 623 -4.25 -5.31 -38.08
CA ASN A 623 -4.94 -4.59 -39.15
C ASN A 623 -4.80 -5.32 -40.49
N LEU A 624 -3.60 -5.83 -40.78
CA LEU A 624 -3.35 -6.64 -41.97
C LEU A 624 -4.14 -7.95 -41.91
N LEU A 625 -4.11 -8.66 -40.77
CA LEU A 625 -4.84 -9.92 -40.58
C LEU A 625 -6.37 -9.75 -40.69
N LYS A 626 -6.93 -8.60 -40.27
CA LYS A 626 -8.36 -8.28 -40.44
C LYS A 626 -8.76 -8.03 -41.89
N SER A 627 -7.84 -7.52 -42.72
CA SER A 627 -8.12 -7.16 -44.11
C SER A 627 -7.96 -8.31 -45.11
N GLY A 628 -7.34 -9.43 -44.71
CA GLY A 628 -7.18 -10.63 -45.54
C GLY A 628 -7.86 -11.88 -44.96
N ASN A 629 -7.82 -12.98 -45.72
CA ASN A 629 -8.30 -14.29 -45.26
C ASN A 629 -7.14 -15.11 -44.69
N TYR A 630 -6.98 -15.04 -43.36
CA TYR A 630 -5.88 -15.69 -42.63
C TYR A 630 -6.36 -16.77 -41.65
N ASP A 631 -7.52 -17.38 -41.89
CA ASP A 631 -8.16 -18.30 -40.95
C ASP A 631 -7.30 -19.53 -40.66
N SER A 632 -6.56 -20.02 -41.65
CA SER A 632 -5.61 -21.13 -41.48
C SER A 632 -4.43 -20.76 -40.56
N LEU A 633 -3.91 -19.53 -40.67
CA LEU A 633 -2.85 -19.03 -39.79
C LEU A 633 -3.37 -18.89 -38.36
N VAL A 634 -4.59 -18.36 -38.19
CA VAL A 634 -5.24 -18.19 -36.88
C VAL A 634 -5.46 -19.54 -36.20
N ILE A 635 -6.00 -20.53 -36.92
CA ILE A 635 -6.20 -21.89 -36.38
C ILE A 635 -4.86 -22.52 -35.97
N ASN A 636 -3.82 -22.37 -36.79
CA ASN A 636 -2.51 -22.94 -36.48
C ASN A 636 -1.88 -22.29 -35.24
N LEU A 637 -1.84 -20.95 -35.19
CA LEU A 637 -1.36 -20.20 -34.02
C LEU A 637 -2.14 -20.57 -32.76
N TYR A 638 -3.46 -20.67 -32.86
CA TYR A 638 -4.29 -21.06 -31.73
C TYR A 638 -3.90 -22.44 -31.19
N ASN A 639 -3.76 -23.44 -32.07
CA ASN A 639 -3.40 -24.80 -31.66
C ASN A 639 -1.98 -24.91 -31.10
N ILE A 640 -1.06 -24.04 -31.53
CA ILE A 640 0.31 -23.97 -31.00
C ILE A 640 0.31 -23.42 -29.57
N VAL A 641 -0.48 -22.37 -29.32
CA VAL A 641 -0.40 -21.58 -28.08
C VAL A 641 -1.38 -22.04 -27.00
N PHE A 642 -2.59 -22.48 -27.36
CA PHE A 642 -3.70 -22.77 -26.44
C PHE A 642 -4.09 -24.25 -26.23
N PRO A 643 -3.25 -25.28 -26.45
CA PRO A 643 -3.72 -26.67 -26.44
C PRO A 643 -4.29 -27.15 -25.09
N PHE A 644 -3.96 -26.50 -23.96
CA PHE A 644 -4.49 -26.87 -22.62
C PHE A 644 -5.97 -26.57 -22.41
N ILE A 645 -6.56 -25.66 -23.17
CA ILE A 645 -7.97 -25.25 -22.98
C ILE A 645 -8.94 -26.32 -23.53
N VAL A 646 -8.41 -27.36 -24.16
CA VAL A 646 -9.20 -28.37 -24.87
C VAL A 646 -9.48 -29.62 -24.03
N GLU A 647 -8.78 -29.86 -22.91
CA GLU A 647 -8.87 -31.18 -22.22
C GLU A 647 -9.34 -31.20 -20.76
N GLU A 648 -9.51 -30.08 -20.07
CA GLU A 648 -10.11 -30.07 -18.72
C GLU A 648 -11.24 -29.03 -18.64
N ASP A 649 -12.43 -29.47 -18.17
CA ASP A 649 -13.70 -28.75 -18.01
C ASP A 649 -14.69 -28.61 -19.19
N TYR A 650 -14.80 -29.65 -20.03
CA TYR A 650 -16.08 -29.99 -20.66
C TYR A 650 -16.40 -31.49 -20.55
N SER A 651 -16.25 -32.07 -19.35
CA SER A 651 -16.81 -33.39 -19.09
C SER A 651 -18.32 -33.28 -18.86
N TYR A 652 -19.07 -33.83 -19.82
CA TYR A 652 -20.50 -34.08 -19.76
C TYR A 652 -20.82 -35.05 -18.60
N HIS A 653 -21.23 -34.53 -17.45
CA HIS A 653 -22.08 -35.20 -16.45
C HIS A 653 -22.43 -34.12 -15.40
N SER A 654 -23.64 -33.56 -15.30
CA SER A 654 -24.89 -34.26 -15.04
C SER A 654 -26.01 -33.21 -15.01
N MET A 655 -26.85 -33.13 -16.03
CA MET A 655 -28.15 -32.46 -15.95
C MET A 655 -29.06 -32.88 -17.12
N GLU A 656 -29.15 -34.18 -17.35
CA GLU A 656 -30.13 -34.78 -18.25
C GLU A 656 -31.23 -35.50 -17.46
N ASN A 657 -31.74 -34.83 -16.41
CA ASN A 657 -32.91 -35.24 -15.63
C ASN A 657 -33.57 -34.02 -14.97
N ALA A 658 -34.00 -33.03 -15.76
CA ALA A 658 -34.89 -31.97 -15.27
C ALA A 658 -35.71 -31.24 -16.36
N ILE A 659 -35.72 -31.69 -17.62
CA ILE A 659 -36.51 -31.07 -18.70
C ILE A 659 -37.29 -32.14 -19.49
N THR A 660 -38.07 -32.93 -18.77
CA THR A 660 -39.15 -33.77 -19.36
C THR A 660 -40.52 -33.52 -18.73
N ASN A 661 -40.68 -32.47 -17.91
CA ASN A 661 -41.97 -32.07 -17.35
C ASN A 661 -42.18 -30.56 -17.47
N GLU A 662 -42.31 -30.03 -18.69
CA GLU A 662 -42.98 -28.73 -18.94
C GLU A 662 -43.19 -28.46 -20.45
N LYS A 663 -43.61 -29.48 -21.20
CA LYS A 663 -44.17 -29.33 -22.56
C LYS A 663 -45.48 -30.10 -22.69
N ALA A 664 -46.43 -29.72 -21.85
CA ALA A 664 -47.83 -30.05 -22.02
C ALA A 664 -48.66 -28.98 -21.33
N ASP A 665 -48.63 -27.75 -21.85
CA ASP A 665 -49.79 -26.87 -21.87
C ASP A 665 -49.49 -25.60 -22.68
N SER A 666 -50.48 -25.16 -23.47
CA SER A 666 -50.52 -23.94 -24.31
C SER A 666 -50.12 -24.06 -25.80
N GLU A 667 -50.71 -25.03 -26.51
CA GLU A 667 -51.31 -24.72 -27.81
C GLU A 667 -52.69 -24.06 -27.60
N LYS A 668 -52.86 -22.82 -28.09
CA LYS A 668 -54.03 -22.29 -28.84
C LYS A 668 -53.97 -20.77 -28.95
N GLY A 669 -53.97 -20.22 -30.17
CA GLY A 669 -54.21 -18.78 -30.34
C GLY A 669 -53.85 -18.05 -31.64
N THR A 670 -54.00 -18.69 -32.82
CA THR A 670 -54.42 -18.06 -34.11
C THR A 670 -53.73 -16.80 -34.70
N SER A 671 -52.91 -17.05 -35.73
CA SER A 671 -52.93 -16.56 -37.13
C SER A 671 -53.47 -15.15 -37.55
N LYS A 672 -52.61 -14.40 -38.27
CA LYS A 672 -52.79 -13.61 -39.53
C LYS A 672 -51.56 -12.68 -39.66
N SER A 673 -50.91 -12.36 -40.77
CA SER A 673 -50.97 -12.66 -42.21
C SER A 673 -49.70 -12.04 -42.85
N SER A 674 -49.27 -12.60 -43.97
CA SER A 674 -48.15 -12.24 -44.86
C SER A 674 -48.02 -10.76 -45.29
N GLY A 675 -46.78 -10.30 -45.50
CA GLY A 675 -46.48 -9.07 -46.25
C GLY A 675 -44.98 -8.74 -46.31
N SER A 676 -44.41 -8.79 -47.51
CA SER A 676 -43.05 -8.42 -47.91
C SER A 676 -42.60 -7.04 -47.43
N ILE A 677 -41.36 -6.91 -46.94
CA ILE A 677 -40.71 -5.61 -46.74
C ILE A 677 -39.32 -5.66 -47.39
N GLY A 678 -39.24 -5.07 -48.58
CA GLY A 678 -38.02 -4.48 -49.10
C GLY A 678 -37.82 -3.08 -48.50
N GLY A 679 -36.54 -2.70 -48.35
CA GLY A 679 -36.06 -1.32 -48.31
C GLY A 679 -36.70 -0.37 -47.29
N GLY A 680 -36.11 -0.27 -46.09
CA GLY A 680 -36.29 0.90 -45.21
C GLY A 680 -36.58 0.55 -43.75
N PHE A 681 -35.56 0.18 -42.97
CA PHE A 681 -35.73 -0.07 -41.53
C PHE A 681 -34.56 0.36 -40.62
N ILE A 682 -33.74 1.34 -41.05
CA ILE A 682 -32.66 1.90 -40.21
C ILE A 682 -32.96 3.31 -39.66
N SER A 683 -34.04 3.99 -40.07
CA SER A 683 -34.30 5.39 -39.66
C SER A 683 -35.40 5.63 -38.61
N LYS A 684 -35.90 4.60 -37.90
CA LYS A 684 -37.07 4.78 -36.99
C LYS A 684 -36.95 4.23 -35.56
N LEU A 685 -35.78 3.83 -35.09
CA LEU A 685 -35.58 3.37 -33.71
C LEU A 685 -34.92 4.37 -32.75
N PHE A 686 -34.55 5.57 -33.22
CA PHE A 686 -33.87 6.58 -32.38
C PHE A 686 -34.77 7.70 -31.80
N SER A 687 -36.10 7.64 -31.97
CA SER A 687 -37.00 8.75 -31.59
C SER A 687 -38.07 8.40 -30.54
N ARG A 688 -37.82 7.42 -29.66
CA ARG A 688 -38.81 7.04 -28.62
C ARG A 688 -38.30 6.83 -27.17
N LYS A 689 -37.12 7.33 -26.82
CA LYS A 689 -36.65 7.37 -25.41
C LYS A 689 -36.20 8.75 -24.90
N ILE A 690 -36.62 9.84 -25.56
CA ILE A 690 -36.50 11.21 -25.06
C ILE A 690 -37.89 11.83 -25.03
N LYS A 691 -38.73 11.45 -24.06
CA LYS A 691 -39.97 12.18 -23.76
C LYS A 691 -40.56 12.01 -22.35
N ASN A 692 -39.87 11.35 -21.42
CA ASN A 692 -40.41 11.09 -20.08
C ASN A 692 -39.57 11.57 -18.89
N ILE A 693 -38.75 12.63 -19.06
CA ILE A 693 -38.13 13.33 -17.91
C ILE A 693 -38.20 14.84 -18.16
N LYS A 694 -39.41 15.41 -18.11
CA LYS A 694 -39.62 16.87 -18.19
C LYS A 694 -40.67 17.41 -17.21
N ASN A 695 -41.09 16.65 -16.20
CA ASN A 695 -42.13 17.06 -15.24
C ASN A 695 -41.73 16.82 -13.77
N THR A 696 -40.56 17.32 -13.34
CA THR A 696 -40.27 17.52 -11.91
C THR A 696 -39.18 18.57 -11.79
N ILE A 697 -39.57 19.85 -11.71
CA ILE A 697 -38.99 20.97 -10.93
C ILE A 697 -39.63 22.26 -11.50
N PRO A 698 -40.48 22.97 -10.73
CA PRO A 698 -41.01 24.27 -11.13
C PRO A 698 -40.07 25.41 -10.73
N GLY A 699 -39.86 26.37 -11.64
CA GLY A 699 -39.25 27.68 -11.32
C GLY A 699 -37.88 27.94 -11.93
N TYR A 700 -37.79 28.10 -13.25
CA TYR A 700 -36.64 28.76 -13.87
C TYR A 700 -37.13 29.69 -14.98
N SER A 701 -37.00 31.00 -14.78
CA SER A 701 -37.31 32.03 -15.79
C SER A 701 -36.02 32.48 -16.47
N GLU A 702 -35.94 32.30 -17.79
CA GLU A 702 -34.89 32.85 -18.63
C GLU A 702 -34.97 34.39 -18.69
N LYS A 703 -33.87 35.07 -18.34
CA LYS A 703 -33.56 36.38 -18.90
C LYS A 703 -32.22 36.28 -19.63
N ASN A 704 -32.32 36.25 -20.95
CA ASN A 704 -31.21 36.21 -21.89
C ASN A 704 -30.51 37.58 -21.96
N TYR A 705 -29.18 37.58 -21.80
CA TYR A 705 -28.32 38.62 -22.35
C TYR A 705 -27.57 38.00 -23.54
N GLU A 706 -27.93 38.40 -24.76
CA GLU A 706 -27.21 38.06 -25.99
C GLU A 706 -25.98 38.95 -26.15
N PHE A 707 -24.83 38.34 -26.39
CA PHE A 707 -23.68 38.99 -27.04
C PHE A 707 -23.21 38.06 -28.15
N SER A 708 -23.26 38.54 -29.39
CA SER A 708 -22.78 37.86 -30.59
C SER A 708 -21.26 38.03 -30.74
N PHE A 709 -20.56 36.95 -31.09
CA PHE A 709 -19.17 37.01 -31.55
C PHE A 709 -19.07 36.35 -32.93
N GLU A 710 -18.61 37.12 -33.90
CA GLU A 710 -18.01 36.64 -35.16
C GLU A 710 -16.50 36.48 -34.93
N SER A 711 -15.97 35.26 -35.05
CA SER A 711 -14.64 34.98 -35.63
C SER A 711 -14.30 33.49 -35.54
N GLU A 712 -13.89 32.93 -36.68
CA GLU A 712 -13.64 31.51 -36.92
C GLU A 712 -12.34 30.99 -36.26
N GLY A 713 -12.36 29.70 -35.88
CA GLY A 713 -11.19 28.86 -35.62
C GLY A 713 -11.32 28.01 -34.36
N LYS A 714 -11.27 26.68 -34.55
CA LYS A 714 -11.54 25.59 -33.58
C LYS A 714 -10.52 25.47 -32.45
N ILE A 715 -10.99 25.15 -31.24
CA ILE A 715 -10.19 24.60 -30.12
C ILE A 715 -10.15 23.08 -30.30
N LEU A 716 -8.98 22.45 -30.17
CA LEU A 716 -8.76 21.09 -30.66
C LEU A 716 -9.04 19.94 -29.67
N SER A 717 -9.17 20.14 -28.34
CA SER A 717 -9.82 19.15 -27.45
C SER A 717 -10.05 19.66 -26.02
N ILE A 718 -11.20 19.30 -25.44
CA ILE A 718 -11.48 19.40 -23.99
C ILE A 718 -11.94 18.03 -23.51
N ALA A 719 -11.25 17.45 -22.53
CA ALA A 719 -11.71 16.24 -21.84
C ALA A 719 -12.06 16.58 -20.39
N VAL A 720 -13.24 16.16 -19.91
CA VAL A 720 -13.76 16.48 -18.57
C VAL A 720 -14.19 15.19 -17.86
N SER A 721 -13.73 15.04 -16.61
CA SER A 721 -14.09 14.00 -15.64
C SER A 721 -14.52 14.63 -14.32
N SER A 722 -15.07 13.82 -13.40
CA SER A 722 -15.33 14.21 -12.01
C SER A 722 -14.08 14.79 -11.34
N GLY A 723 -13.91 16.11 -11.39
CA GLY A 723 -12.79 16.81 -10.76
C GLY A 723 -11.59 17.12 -11.67
N ILE A 724 -11.52 16.67 -12.94
CA ILE A 724 -10.33 16.86 -13.80
C ILE A 724 -10.73 17.32 -15.20
N ALA A 725 -10.07 18.34 -15.75
CA ALA A 725 -10.22 18.80 -17.12
C ALA A 725 -8.86 18.96 -17.82
N LEU A 726 -8.78 18.60 -19.11
CA LEU A 726 -7.59 18.81 -19.95
C LEU A 726 -7.93 19.78 -21.09
N LEU A 727 -7.12 20.83 -21.24
CA LEU A 727 -7.18 21.81 -22.33
C LEU A 727 -5.91 21.71 -23.18
N SER A 728 -6.09 21.37 -24.46
CA SER A 728 -4.98 21.32 -25.40
C SER A 728 -5.24 22.21 -26.62
N ASP A 729 -4.26 23.03 -26.94
CA ASP A 729 -4.22 23.89 -28.13
C ASP A 729 -2.76 24.25 -28.45
N GLN A 730 -2.45 24.47 -29.72
CA GLN A 730 -1.14 25.02 -30.10
C GLN A 730 -0.96 26.40 -29.49
N ARG A 731 0.30 26.81 -29.23
CA ARG A 731 0.60 28.12 -28.60
C ARG A 731 -0.19 29.26 -29.25
N GLY A 732 -1.16 29.82 -28.53
CA GLY A 732 -2.05 30.84 -29.09
C GLY A 732 -2.90 31.58 -28.06
N LEU A 733 -3.31 32.80 -28.44
CA LEU A 733 -4.17 33.71 -27.65
C LEU A 733 -5.48 33.07 -27.17
N LYS A 734 -6.01 32.07 -27.88
CA LYS A 734 -7.32 31.46 -27.59
C LYS A 734 -7.34 30.61 -26.30
N LYS A 735 -6.32 29.76 -26.09
CA LYS A 735 -6.13 28.99 -24.84
C LYS A 735 -6.00 29.91 -23.63
N THR A 736 -5.20 30.95 -23.76
CA THR A 736 -4.98 31.97 -22.72
C THR A 736 -6.26 32.75 -22.41
N MET A 737 -7.06 33.09 -23.43
CA MET A 737 -8.38 33.72 -23.27
C MET A 737 -9.43 32.81 -22.64
N LEU A 738 -9.38 31.50 -22.89
CA LEU A 738 -10.29 30.55 -22.24
C LEU A 738 -9.89 30.33 -20.78
N LEU A 739 -8.60 30.16 -20.50
CA LEU A 739 -8.08 30.07 -19.13
C LEU A 739 -8.44 31.28 -18.30
N SER A 740 -8.30 32.50 -18.85
CA SER A 740 -8.68 33.72 -18.12
C SER A 740 -10.19 33.79 -17.83
N LYS A 741 -11.05 33.27 -18.71
CA LYS A 741 -12.49 33.13 -18.46
C LYS A 741 -12.81 32.09 -17.40
N ILE A 742 -12.17 30.92 -17.43
CA ILE A 742 -12.36 29.85 -16.42
C ILE A 742 -11.94 30.36 -15.04
N ILE A 743 -10.78 31.01 -14.95
CA ILE A 743 -10.28 31.60 -13.71
C ILE A 743 -11.27 32.66 -13.20
N LYS A 744 -11.76 33.56 -14.06
CA LYS A 744 -12.77 34.57 -13.67
C LYS A 744 -14.08 33.94 -13.17
N TYR A 745 -14.54 32.87 -13.81
CA TYR A 745 -15.74 32.14 -13.39
C TYR A 745 -15.53 31.42 -12.05
N ALA A 746 -14.37 30.77 -11.86
CA ALA A 746 -14.02 30.13 -10.59
C ALA A 746 -13.94 31.14 -9.43
N LYS A 747 -13.40 32.34 -9.66
CA LYS A 747 -13.42 33.44 -8.67
C LYS A 747 -14.84 33.84 -8.30
N ASN A 748 -15.71 34.04 -9.29
CA ASN A 748 -17.12 34.40 -9.05
C ASN A 748 -17.90 33.32 -8.27
N ASN A 749 -17.39 32.09 -8.23
CA ASN A 749 -17.96 30.96 -7.48
C ASN A 749 -17.16 30.62 -6.20
N ASN A 750 -16.39 31.58 -5.67
CA ASN A 750 -15.61 31.45 -4.42
C ASN A 750 -14.66 30.23 -4.40
N ARG A 751 -14.07 29.86 -5.54
CA ARG A 751 -12.99 28.86 -5.58
C ARG A 751 -11.64 29.53 -5.34
N HIS A 752 -10.80 28.88 -4.54
CA HIS A 752 -9.39 29.24 -4.41
C HIS A 752 -8.62 28.83 -5.66
N ILE A 753 -7.89 29.75 -6.29
CA ILE A 753 -7.22 29.47 -7.56
C ILE A 753 -5.74 29.30 -7.32
N ILE A 754 -5.24 28.13 -7.72
CA ILE A 754 -3.86 27.72 -7.55
C ILE A 754 -3.31 27.42 -8.94
N ILE A 755 -2.27 28.14 -9.36
CA ILE A 755 -1.62 27.94 -10.64
C ILE A 755 -0.25 27.33 -10.39
N LEU A 756 -0.06 26.09 -10.80
CA LEU A 756 1.24 25.45 -10.87
C LEU A 756 1.97 26.01 -12.08
N ALA A 757 2.93 26.87 -11.77
CA ALA A 757 3.82 27.49 -12.73
C ALA A 757 5.13 26.73 -12.79
N THR A 758 5.70 26.67 -13.99
CA THR A 758 7.09 26.29 -14.15
C THR A 758 7.98 27.49 -13.81
N SER A 759 9.30 27.43 -14.03
CA SER A 759 10.24 28.51 -13.66
C SER A 759 10.04 29.84 -14.44
N ARG A 760 8.83 30.09 -14.98
CA ARG A 760 8.41 31.17 -15.88
C ARG A 760 7.15 31.87 -15.34
N GLU A 761 7.11 32.15 -14.05
CA GLU A 761 6.01 32.87 -13.39
C GLU A 761 5.66 34.19 -14.11
N LYS A 762 6.69 34.94 -14.55
CA LYS A 762 6.52 36.22 -15.24
C LYS A 762 5.74 36.08 -16.56
N ASP A 763 6.04 35.04 -17.34
CA ASP A 763 5.36 34.79 -18.62
C ASP A 763 3.86 34.49 -18.41
N ILE A 764 3.53 33.76 -17.34
CA ILE A 764 2.13 33.47 -16.97
C ILE A 764 1.41 34.75 -16.57
N ARG A 765 2.09 35.58 -15.74
CA ARG A 765 1.54 36.84 -15.25
C ARG A 765 1.18 37.78 -16.41
N ASP A 766 2.08 37.89 -17.38
CA ASP A 766 1.93 38.77 -18.54
C ASP A 766 0.91 38.23 -19.56
N GLN A 767 0.80 36.90 -19.73
CA GLN A 767 -0.07 36.29 -20.73
C GLN A 767 -1.54 36.21 -20.30
N LEU A 768 -1.83 35.83 -19.05
CA LEU A 768 -3.21 35.55 -18.63
C LEU A 768 -4.04 36.81 -18.37
N ASN A 769 -3.40 37.98 -18.17
CA ASN A 769 -4.05 39.29 -17.93
C ASN A 769 -5.19 39.24 -16.89
N ILE A 770 -4.92 38.64 -15.72
CA ILE A 770 -5.89 38.44 -14.63
C ILE A 770 -5.42 39.23 -13.41
N ASP A 771 -6.35 39.70 -12.59
CA ASP A 771 -6.04 40.21 -11.25
C ASP A 771 -5.54 39.05 -10.37
N TYR A 772 -4.29 39.12 -9.90
CA TYR A 772 -3.60 38.05 -9.15
C TYR A 772 -3.78 38.13 -7.63
N THR A 773 -4.53 39.10 -7.13
CA THR A 773 -4.72 39.33 -5.68
C THR A 773 -5.25 38.10 -4.93
N ASP A 774 -6.11 37.31 -5.58
CA ASP A 774 -6.69 36.05 -5.04
C ASP A 774 -6.23 34.80 -5.82
N THR A 775 -4.99 34.76 -6.29
CA THR A 775 -4.45 33.63 -7.06
C THR A 775 -3.06 33.26 -6.58
N GLU A 776 -2.93 32.05 -6.08
CA GLU A 776 -1.66 31.51 -5.61
C GLU A 776 -0.90 30.92 -6.81
N ILE A 777 0.36 31.32 -6.98
CA ILE A 777 1.24 30.73 -8.00
C ILE A 777 2.27 29.86 -7.28
N LEU A 778 2.19 28.56 -7.55
CA LEU A 778 3.13 27.57 -7.04
C LEU A 778 4.22 27.34 -8.07
N VAL A 779 5.44 27.78 -7.74
CA VAL A 779 6.62 27.54 -8.57
C VAL A 779 7.29 26.26 -8.10
N LEU A 780 7.36 25.26 -8.97
CA LEU A 780 8.02 23.99 -8.66
C LEU A 780 9.49 24.19 -8.28
N SER A 781 10.00 23.34 -7.38
CA SER A 781 11.35 23.50 -6.87
C SER A 781 12.41 23.36 -7.99
N PRO A 782 13.54 24.10 -7.95
CA PRO A 782 14.65 23.87 -8.87
C PRO A 782 15.19 22.43 -8.83
N ALA A 783 15.01 21.74 -7.69
CA ALA A 783 15.36 20.34 -7.53
C ALA A 783 14.48 19.42 -8.38
N TYR A 784 13.17 19.68 -8.44
CA TYR A 784 12.23 18.97 -9.32
C TYR A 784 12.70 18.99 -10.78
N PHE A 785 13.04 20.17 -11.30
CA PHE A 785 13.46 20.32 -12.70
C PHE A 785 14.75 19.59 -13.03
N ARG A 786 15.73 19.57 -12.13
CA ARG A 786 16.99 18.82 -12.33
C ARG A 786 16.75 17.31 -12.42
N GLN A 787 15.74 16.82 -11.71
CA GLN A 787 15.40 15.39 -11.63
C GLN A 787 14.44 14.93 -12.74
N ARG A 788 13.98 15.85 -13.60
CA ARG A 788 13.22 15.49 -14.81
C ARG A 788 14.03 14.63 -15.77
N LEU A 789 15.36 14.69 -15.73
CA LEU A 789 16.23 13.83 -16.52
C LEU A 789 16.21 12.40 -15.98
N VAL A 790 15.31 11.58 -16.51
CA VAL A 790 15.14 10.18 -16.10
C VAL A 790 15.91 9.25 -17.03
N THR A 791 16.39 8.14 -16.47
CA THR A 791 17.10 7.09 -17.19
C THR A 791 16.39 5.75 -17.17
N ASP A 792 15.38 5.60 -16.32
CA ASP A 792 14.55 4.42 -16.16
C ASP A 792 13.12 4.78 -15.71
N VAL A 793 12.23 3.78 -15.73
CA VAL A 793 10.82 3.92 -15.34
C VAL A 793 10.65 4.27 -13.86
N GLY A 794 11.48 3.72 -12.97
CA GLY A 794 11.40 3.99 -11.54
C GLY A 794 11.69 5.45 -11.20
N GLN A 795 12.62 6.09 -11.91
CA GLN A 795 12.88 7.53 -11.80
C GLN A 795 11.70 8.36 -12.27
N ALA A 796 11.01 7.96 -13.36
CA ALA A 796 9.80 8.62 -13.83
C ALA A 796 8.64 8.53 -12.83
N MET A 797 8.45 7.37 -12.21
CA MET A 797 7.45 7.18 -11.15
C MET A 797 7.79 7.99 -9.88
N THR A 798 9.07 8.07 -9.53
CA THR A 798 9.55 8.87 -8.38
C THR A 798 9.31 10.36 -8.60
N LEU A 799 9.56 10.84 -9.82
CA LEU A 799 9.28 12.22 -10.23
C LEU A 799 7.79 12.55 -10.08
N ALA A 800 6.89 11.63 -10.45
CA ALA A 800 5.45 11.80 -10.27
C ALA A 800 5.04 11.96 -8.80
N GLY A 801 5.60 11.13 -7.91
CA GLY A 801 5.37 11.24 -6.47
C GLY A 801 5.88 12.56 -5.87
N LYS A 802 7.03 13.04 -6.34
CA LYS A 802 7.59 14.34 -5.92
C LYS A 802 6.71 15.50 -6.34
N LEU A 803 6.23 15.50 -7.59
CA LEU A 803 5.27 16.51 -8.06
C LEU A 803 4.03 16.55 -7.16
N TYR A 804 3.47 15.37 -6.86
CA TYR A 804 2.32 15.27 -5.99
C TYR A 804 2.60 15.84 -4.59
N VAL A 805 3.74 15.52 -3.97
CA VAL A 805 4.10 16.04 -2.65
C VAL A 805 4.24 17.56 -2.66
N GLU A 806 4.87 18.14 -3.70
CA GLU A 806 4.97 19.60 -3.84
C GLU A 806 3.57 20.24 -3.94
N ILE A 807 2.66 19.66 -4.73
CA ILE A 807 1.28 20.14 -4.82
C ILE A 807 0.57 19.98 -3.47
N LYS A 808 0.62 18.79 -2.86
CA LYS A 808 -0.07 18.45 -1.61
C LYS A 808 0.32 19.37 -0.46
N ASN A 809 1.62 19.64 -0.31
CA ASN A 809 2.13 20.50 0.75
C ASN A 809 1.63 21.93 0.61
N SER A 810 1.44 22.39 -0.63
CA SER A 810 0.93 23.73 -0.92
C SER A 810 -0.59 23.87 -0.81
N ILE A 811 -1.35 22.79 -0.98
CA ILE A 811 -2.83 22.83 -0.92
C ILE A 811 -3.41 22.43 0.44
N LYS A 812 -2.57 22.16 1.44
CA LYS A 812 -2.98 21.67 2.76
C LYS A 812 -4.05 22.61 3.33
N GLU A 813 -5.26 22.09 3.58
CA GLU A 813 -6.45 22.79 4.12
C GLU A 813 -7.38 23.53 3.12
N ILE A 814 -7.19 23.44 1.80
CA ILE A 814 -8.05 24.13 0.82
C ILE A 814 -9.04 23.17 0.12
N ASP A 815 -10.23 23.00 0.68
CA ASP A 815 -11.22 22.02 0.17
C ASP A 815 -11.97 22.47 -1.10
N ASN A 816 -11.98 23.76 -1.47
CA ASN A 816 -12.66 24.30 -2.65
C ASN A 816 -11.70 25.01 -3.63
N SER A 817 -10.68 24.31 -4.12
CA SER A 817 -9.69 24.87 -5.05
C SER A 817 -9.92 24.51 -6.52
N LEU A 818 -9.44 25.39 -7.40
CA LEU A 818 -9.16 25.13 -8.81
C LEU A 818 -7.63 25.14 -8.98
N ILE A 819 -7.06 23.97 -9.23
CA ILE A 819 -5.64 23.76 -9.44
C ILE A 819 -5.38 23.74 -10.96
N ILE A 820 -4.53 24.63 -11.46
CA ILE A 820 -4.22 24.76 -12.87
C ILE A 820 -2.76 24.40 -13.09
N MET A 821 -2.49 23.30 -13.80
CA MET A 821 -1.15 22.97 -14.27
C MET A 821 -0.91 23.66 -15.62
N TYR A 822 -0.21 24.79 -15.56
CA TYR A 822 0.10 25.56 -16.76
C TYR A 822 1.30 24.95 -17.49
N ARG A 823 1.08 24.44 -18.71
CA ARG A 823 2.06 23.77 -19.58
C ARG A 823 2.67 22.52 -18.95
N ILE A 824 1.89 21.44 -18.97
CA ILE A 824 2.30 20.12 -18.45
C ILE A 824 3.57 19.57 -19.14
N ASP A 825 3.86 20.00 -20.37
CA ASP A 825 5.10 19.74 -21.10
C ASP A 825 6.36 20.10 -20.30
N ASP A 826 6.26 21.11 -19.43
CA ASP A 826 7.35 21.57 -18.59
C ASP A 826 7.47 20.79 -17.27
N VAL A 827 6.63 19.77 -17.05
CA VAL A 827 6.54 19.03 -15.79
C VAL A 827 6.87 17.55 -15.96
N ILE A 828 6.63 16.98 -17.16
CA ILE A 828 6.87 15.57 -17.49
C ILE A 828 8.35 15.16 -17.48
N PRO A 829 8.68 13.88 -17.30
CA PRO A 829 10.06 13.37 -17.42
C PRO A 829 10.67 13.62 -18.82
N ILE A 830 12.00 13.77 -18.85
CA ILE A 830 12.84 14.02 -20.02
C ILE A 830 13.91 12.93 -20.06
N HIS A 831 14.18 12.33 -21.22
CA HIS A 831 15.26 11.35 -21.38
C HIS A 831 16.38 11.89 -22.29
N LYS A 832 17.61 11.37 -22.13
CA LYS A 832 18.84 11.88 -22.81
C LYS A 832 18.75 11.88 -24.35
N LYS A 833 17.86 11.08 -24.94
CA LYS A 833 17.63 10.99 -26.40
C LYS A 833 16.32 11.66 -26.87
N GLY A 834 15.62 12.39 -26.00
CA GLY A 834 14.28 12.95 -26.24
C GLY A 834 13.26 12.44 -25.22
N ASN A 835 12.01 12.90 -25.31
CA ASN A 835 10.94 12.42 -24.41
C ASN A 835 10.54 10.99 -24.80
N SER A 836 10.58 10.07 -23.84
CA SER A 836 10.13 8.68 -24.03
C SER A 836 8.69 8.55 -23.55
N ILE A 837 7.82 8.07 -24.45
CA ILE A 837 6.40 7.84 -24.19
C ILE A 837 6.20 6.88 -23.00
N ILE A 838 7.10 5.91 -22.83
CA ILE A 838 7.03 4.92 -21.73
C ILE A 838 7.18 5.62 -20.37
N TYR A 839 8.16 6.53 -20.23
CA TYR A 839 8.39 7.23 -18.97
C TYR A 839 7.28 8.22 -18.64
N GLU A 840 6.76 8.90 -19.65
CA GLU A 840 5.65 9.82 -19.49
C GLU A 840 4.36 9.10 -19.08
N ASN A 841 4.08 7.94 -19.69
CA ASN A 841 2.93 7.11 -19.35
C ASN A 841 3.00 6.64 -17.89
N GLU A 842 4.15 6.14 -17.45
CA GLU A 842 4.35 5.68 -16.07
C GLU A 842 4.31 6.82 -15.05
N PHE A 843 4.83 7.99 -15.42
CA PHE A 843 4.71 9.22 -14.64
C PHE A 843 3.24 9.61 -14.43
N TRP A 844 2.44 9.72 -15.50
CA TRP A 844 1.03 10.11 -15.38
C TRP A 844 0.19 9.06 -14.65
N ARG A 845 0.46 7.76 -14.89
CA ARG A 845 -0.18 6.65 -14.18
C ARG A 845 -0.04 6.83 -12.66
N VAL A 846 1.19 7.03 -12.18
CA VAL A 846 1.47 7.21 -10.74
C VAL A 846 0.97 8.55 -10.21
N PHE A 847 1.11 9.63 -10.97
CA PHE A 847 0.63 10.96 -10.55
C PHE A 847 -0.88 10.97 -10.28
N PHE A 848 -1.69 10.42 -11.19
CA PHE A 848 -3.13 10.36 -11.00
C PHE A 848 -3.57 9.37 -9.92
N GLN A 849 -2.78 8.32 -9.64
CA GLN A 849 -3.01 7.48 -8.47
C GLN A 849 -2.93 8.29 -7.17
N PHE A 850 -1.96 9.19 -7.06
CA PHE A 850 -1.85 10.08 -5.91
C PHE A 850 -2.95 11.16 -5.89
N MET A 851 -3.29 11.75 -7.02
CA MET A 851 -4.34 12.79 -7.08
C MET A 851 -5.75 12.25 -6.79
N ASN A 852 -6.05 10.98 -7.13
CA ASN A 852 -7.32 10.34 -6.78
C ASN A 852 -7.53 10.19 -5.26
N SER A 853 -6.48 10.35 -4.45
CA SER A 853 -6.57 10.32 -2.98
C SER A 853 -6.99 11.68 -2.37
N ILE A 854 -7.23 12.70 -3.19
CA ILE A 854 -7.59 14.06 -2.77
C ILE A 854 -9.13 14.25 -2.74
N ASN A 855 -9.59 15.20 -1.93
CA ASN A 855 -10.99 15.51 -1.66
C ASN A 855 -11.81 15.84 -2.93
N LYS A 856 -13.06 15.32 -3.02
CA LYS A 856 -13.93 15.38 -4.23
C LYS A 856 -14.35 16.79 -4.69
N GLN A 857 -14.03 17.84 -3.93
CA GLN A 857 -14.45 19.22 -4.19
C GLN A 857 -13.41 20.04 -4.99
N GLN A 858 -12.18 19.55 -5.11
CA GLN A 858 -11.10 20.20 -5.87
C GLN A 858 -11.21 19.89 -7.37
N LEU A 859 -10.92 20.90 -8.21
CA LEU A 859 -10.89 20.76 -9.68
C LEU A 859 -9.46 20.90 -10.19
N LEU A 860 -8.96 19.94 -10.96
CA LEU A 860 -7.65 19.97 -11.61
C LEU A 860 -7.80 20.29 -13.10
N LEU A 861 -7.17 21.37 -13.56
CA LEU A 861 -7.12 21.78 -14.95
C LEU A 861 -5.71 21.61 -15.50
N LEU A 862 -5.55 20.72 -16.47
CA LEU A 862 -4.29 20.44 -17.15
C LEU A 862 -4.25 21.20 -18.46
N THR A 863 -3.09 21.76 -18.80
CA THR A 863 -2.94 22.49 -20.05
C THR A 863 -1.71 22.01 -20.82
N ALA A 864 -1.90 21.61 -22.08
CA ALA A 864 -0.83 21.09 -22.96
C ALA A 864 -0.60 22.05 -24.13
N ASP A 865 0.64 22.24 -24.56
CA ASP A 865 0.98 23.07 -25.74
C ASP A 865 1.22 22.24 -27.02
N ASN A 866 1.29 20.91 -26.91
CA ASN A 866 1.60 20.00 -28.02
C ASN A 866 0.60 18.83 -28.10
N GLU A 867 0.05 18.63 -29.30
CA GLU A 867 -0.97 17.62 -29.61
C GLU A 867 -0.51 16.19 -29.31
N LEU A 868 0.78 15.88 -29.46
CA LEU A 868 1.32 14.51 -29.26
C LEU A 868 1.22 14.04 -27.80
N TYR A 869 1.39 14.94 -26.83
CA TYR A 869 1.25 14.63 -25.40
C TYR A 869 -0.22 14.53 -24.97
N THR A 870 -1.10 15.11 -25.78
CA THR A 870 -2.54 15.15 -25.48
C THR A 870 -3.16 13.77 -25.62
N GLU A 871 -2.77 12.96 -26.62
CA GLU A 871 -3.27 11.59 -26.80
C GLU A 871 -2.85 10.63 -25.66
N ASN A 872 -1.60 10.74 -25.18
CA ASN A 872 -1.09 9.91 -24.08
C ASN A 872 -1.82 10.22 -22.76
N ILE A 873 -2.01 11.50 -22.45
CA ILE A 873 -2.72 11.92 -21.24
C ILE A 873 -4.22 11.65 -21.37
N LEU A 874 -4.80 11.84 -22.56
CA LEU A 874 -6.19 11.46 -22.87
C LEU A 874 -6.43 9.97 -22.62
N MET A 875 -5.49 9.09 -22.94
CA MET A 875 -5.62 7.65 -22.65
C MET A 875 -5.82 7.39 -21.15
N TYR A 876 -5.05 8.06 -20.29
CA TYR A 876 -5.17 7.92 -18.83
C TYR A 876 -6.38 8.65 -18.25
N VAL A 877 -6.64 9.87 -18.70
CA VAL A 877 -7.84 10.63 -18.34
C VAL A 877 -9.09 9.84 -18.75
N ASN A 878 -9.12 9.21 -19.93
CA ASN A 878 -10.19 8.32 -20.39
C ASN A 878 -10.28 7.01 -19.59
N THR A 879 -9.16 6.50 -19.08
CA THR A 879 -9.14 5.30 -18.21
C THR A 879 -9.69 5.61 -16.82
N ILE A 880 -9.49 6.82 -16.30
CA ILE A 880 -10.11 7.35 -15.07
C ILE A 880 -11.60 7.70 -15.30
N ILE A 881 -11.98 8.14 -16.51
CA ILE A 881 -13.33 8.58 -16.92
C ILE A 881 -14.35 7.45 -17.13
N LYS A 882 -14.03 6.16 -16.91
CA LYS A 882 -15.02 5.07 -17.05
C LYS A 882 -16.12 5.01 -15.96
N THR A 883 -16.62 6.16 -15.53
CA THR A 883 -17.98 6.38 -15.06
C THR A 883 -18.69 7.40 -15.95
N LYS A 884 -19.45 6.89 -16.93
CA LYS A 884 -20.44 7.58 -17.79
C LYS A 884 -19.95 8.83 -18.54
N VAL A 885 -19.27 8.67 -19.67
CA VAL A 885 -19.46 9.57 -20.83
C VAL A 885 -19.30 8.74 -22.11
N GLU A 886 -20.32 8.70 -22.95
CA GLU A 886 -20.22 8.24 -24.34
C GLU A 886 -19.28 9.20 -25.09
N ASN A 887 -18.33 8.68 -25.86
CA ASN A 887 -17.42 9.46 -26.72
C ASN A 887 -18.12 10.62 -27.43
N ASN A 888 -18.05 11.82 -26.88
CA ASN A 888 -18.49 13.04 -27.54
C ASN A 888 -17.34 14.03 -27.53
N TYR A 889 -16.72 14.21 -28.69
CA TYR A 889 -15.94 15.40 -29.00
C TYR A 889 -16.90 16.59 -28.91
N ILE A 890 -16.72 17.46 -27.91
CA ILE A 890 -17.51 18.69 -27.83
C ILE A 890 -16.86 19.69 -28.80
N ASP A 891 -17.42 19.78 -30.01
CA ASP A 891 -17.19 20.96 -30.86
C ASP A 891 -17.75 22.14 -30.06
N VAL A 892 -16.89 23.05 -29.57
CA VAL A 892 -17.30 24.20 -28.74
C VAL A 892 -17.93 25.28 -29.64
N SER A 893 -18.98 24.89 -30.35
CA SER A 893 -20.04 25.77 -30.82
C SER A 893 -21.31 25.28 -30.14
N ILE A 894 -21.72 26.00 -29.10
CA ILE A 894 -23.01 25.83 -28.38
C ILE A 894 -22.98 24.70 -27.31
N GLU A 895 -22.60 25.05 -26.09
CA GLU A 895 -23.37 24.75 -24.86
C GLU A 895 -22.73 25.48 -23.66
N LYS A 896 -23.43 26.49 -23.14
CA LYS A 896 -22.94 27.46 -22.14
C LYS A 896 -22.97 26.96 -20.69
N ASN A 897 -23.50 25.75 -20.44
CA ASN A 897 -23.84 25.27 -19.09
C ASN A 897 -22.95 24.12 -18.59
N THR A 898 -21.86 23.78 -19.29
CA THR A 898 -21.04 22.60 -18.98
C THR A 898 -19.61 22.95 -18.50
N ILE A 899 -19.29 24.24 -18.30
CA ILE A 899 -18.04 24.70 -17.68
C ILE A 899 -18.32 25.29 -16.31
#